data_AF-A0AAD6TZT6-F1
#
_entry.id   AF-A0AAD6TZT6-F1
#
_cell.length_a   1.000
_cell.length_b   1.000
_cell.length_c   1.000
_cell.angle_alpha   90.00
_cell.angle_beta   90.00
_cell.angle_gamma   90.00
#
_symmetry.space_group_name_H-M   'P 1'
#
loop_
_entity.id
_entity.type
_entity.pdbx_description
1 polymer ?
#
loop_
_entity_poly.entity_id
_entity_poly.type
_entity_poly.pdbx_seq_one_letter_code
_entity_poly.pdbx_strand_id
1 'polypeptide(L)'
;MDTPSPPLPEPSPSPAASEVPSPPPVPAAPSESASTISPPTAASPSTTASSTDTPSASSPSTTPSTAIPPAPSPSSQPALSPTAAALASANAGFDALFANEIGTARAAFRADSTPFHLLGLGVVAFLEAALGMESGLMGEAAKLLAASEAGARRAAADAKKASASANANANGTNANGWPGRGDGGGRFAAGLEWEILGADAVVLLGLTHALGESYMGYFQCMYSLNAAHGRFTRLWKTVFPRGVEGYRTPAGTPGVSRRGSGEFRGVEGLPGGGGGQLADHDAQAQAARDRLERERAPEGPVEEMIVAGTAFGFGLFNLVFSLLPKKVQSLVGLLGFKHDRALALQALAVSAGVTTLGGPGNAADVHGVFAGLVLMTFHGVVLLLTYRAIVDSIEARYPTGALWILNRAKIMRMSNDATGAIAVLQRALEAPQTFVQADTLLVFELAWTLLAQRRHQEAADAFVRLTELNSWSHATYYFIAAGCYVSMGARAKAQELLDALPELLARKKIGGKDLPTEVLIRKKLEFYKEKQKRRGGDPAKFVECISISPSDELSIFWNTFQRIDDAVAEAHIAELAALSPHVALAEHSPFLPAVDEKHAVTAAAQLSRRTQLTTPQTPLDLDTPDERALRALLLGIMHRTLRLYAPARALFEAARGAQGVKVSTWIAGVALFELAVNELKEAQATLGAGDAAGWARVLAGADARLDGALGIAGKSDIDLSSRLDSRIALLRDEIAAKRAMVGV
;
A
#
# COMPACT_ATOMS: atom_id res chain seq x y z
N MET A 1 49.06 -52.83 -3.43
CA MET A 1 49.16 -52.92 -1.97
C MET A 1 49.00 -51.50 -1.47
N ASP A 2 47.80 -51.10 -1.12
CA ASP A 2 47.53 -49.80 -0.49
C ASP A 2 46.37 -50.00 0.48
N THR A 3 46.70 -49.92 1.77
CA THR A 3 45.78 -50.05 2.90
C THR A 3 45.09 -48.71 3.17
N PRO A 4 43.77 -48.68 3.45
CA PRO A 4 43.05 -47.46 3.77
C PRO A 4 43.30 -46.99 5.22
N SER A 5 43.37 -45.68 5.42
CA SER A 5 43.56 -45.01 6.72
C SER A 5 42.31 -45.10 7.62
N PRO A 6 42.45 -45.07 8.96
CA PRO A 6 41.36 -45.27 9.91
C PRO A 6 40.48 -44.00 10.11
N PRO A 7 39.22 -44.17 10.58
CA PRO A 7 38.29 -43.05 10.80
C PRO A 7 38.62 -42.26 12.07
N LEU A 8 38.31 -40.96 12.04
CA LEU A 8 38.43 -40.01 13.15
C LEU A 8 37.35 -40.24 14.24
N PRO A 9 37.66 -39.94 15.52
CA PRO A 9 36.78 -40.23 16.65
C PRO A 9 35.59 -39.26 16.77
N GLU A 10 34.44 -39.79 17.23
CA GLU A 10 33.21 -39.04 17.51
C GLU A 10 33.37 -38.03 18.66
N PRO A 11 32.71 -36.86 18.59
CA PRO A 11 32.71 -35.88 19.67
C PRO A 11 31.83 -36.33 20.86
N SER A 12 32.34 -36.07 22.06
CA SER A 12 31.73 -36.37 23.36
C SER A 12 30.41 -35.60 23.60
N PRO A 13 29.46 -36.15 24.39
CA PRO A 13 28.18 -35.51 24.66
C PRO A 13 28.34 -34.28 25.57
N SER A 14 27.74 -33.14 25.17
CA SER A 14 27.64 -31.93 25.99
C SER A 14 26.74 -32.14 27.22
N PRO A 15 27.05 -31.51 28.36
CA PRO A 15 26.31 -31.66 29.61
C PRO A 15 24.93 -30.97 29.56
N ALA A 16 23.98 -31.58 30.28
CA ALA A 16 22.60 -31.13 30.42
C ALA A 16 22.48 -29.66 30.87
N ALA A 17 21.64 -28.91 30.18
CA ALA A 17 21.25 -27.56 30.54
C ALA A 17 20.52 -27.56 31.88
N SER A 18 21.06 -26.81 32.85
CA SER A 18 20.38 -26.51 34.11
C SER A 18 19.27 -25.48 33.86
N GLU A 19 18.07 -25.77 34.36
CA GLU A 19 16.91 -24.89 34.36
C GLU A 19 17.23 -23.55 35.02
N VAL A 20 16.94 -22.45 34.32
CA VAL A 20 16.94 -21.09 34.87
C VAL A 20 15.55 -20.80 35.45
N PRO A 21 15.43 -20.42 36.73
CA PRO A 21 14.14 -20.16 37.36
C PRO A 21 13.52 -18.84 36.85
N SER A 22 12.19 -18.85 36.68
CA SER A 22 11.39 -17.69 36.27
C SER A 22 11.53 -16.50 37.23
N PRO A 23 11.48 -15.24 36.75
CA PRO A 23 11.52 -14.06 37.61
C PRO A 23 10.24 -13.91 38.45
N PRO A 24 10.33 -13.38 39.69
CA PRO A 24 9.16 -13.18 40.56
C PRO A 24 8.24 -12.06 40.06
N PRO A 25 6.95 -12.07 40.45
CA PRO A 25 5.98 -11.04 40.05
C PRO A 25 6.29 -9.69 40.71
N VAL A 26 6.12 -8.61 39.94
CA VAL A 26 6.30 -7.23 40.37
C VAL A 26 5.17 -6.83 41.33
N PRO A 27 5.46 -6.19 42.49
CA PRO A 27 4.46 -5.78 43.46
C PRO A 27 3.65 -4.57 42.97
N ALA A 28 2.34 -4.59 43.23
CA ALA A 28 1.41 -3.50 42.95
C ALA A 28 1.77 -2.22 43.72
N ALA A 29 1.76 -1.08 43.03
CA ALA A 29 1.95 0.24 43.64
C ALA A 29 0.71 0.68 44.44
N PRO A 30 0.89 1.46 45.52
CA PRO A 30 -0.16 1.75 46.51
C PRO A 30 -1.16 2.80 46.04
N SER A 31 -2.39 2.65 46.54
CA SER A 31 -3.52 3.56 46.39
C SER A 31 -3.27 4.89 47.12
N GLU A 32 -3.35 6.00 46.40
CA GLU A 32 -3.55 7.33 47.00
C GLU A 32 -4.96 7.84 46.68
N SER A 33 -5.65 8.19 47.77
CA SER A 33 -6.98 8.77 47.87
C SER A 33 -6.99 10.26 47.54
N ALA A 34 -7.93 10.71 46.69
CA ALA A 34 -8.52 12.04 46.81
C ALA A 34 -9.86 12.17 46.07
N SER A 35 -10.92 12.34 46.87
CA SER A 35 -11.95 13.37 46.72
C SER A 35 -13.00 13.25 45.59
N THR A 36 -14.16 12.79 46.03
CA THR A 36 -15.49 12.84 45.41
C THR A 36 -15.96 14.27 45.10
N ILE A 37 -16.24 14.56 43.83
CA ILE A 37 -17.17 15.62 43.40
C ILE A 37 -18.08 15.04 42.31
N SER A 38 -19.36 14.90 42.63
CA SER A 38 -20.42 14.48 41.70
C SER A 38 -20.86 15.63 40.79
N PRO A 39 -21.19 15.37 39.50
CA PRO A 39 -22.04 16.27 38.72
C PRO A 39 -23.52 15.82 38.70
N PRO A 40 -24.46 16.76 38.54
CA PRO A 40 -25.88 16.54 38.80
C PRO A 40 -26.67 15.98 37.61
N THR A 41 -27.76 15.31 37.97
CA THR A 41 -28.82 14.77 37.12
C THR A 41 -29.72 15.91 36.57
N ALA A 42 -30.03 15.89 35.28
CA ALA A 42 -31.12 16.66 34.68
C ALA A 42 -31.70 15.81 33.51
N ALA A 43 -32.84 15.14 33.71
CA ALA A 43 -34.20 15.66 33.51
C ALA A 43 -34.60 15.76 32.03
N SER A 44 -35.34 14.75 31.57
CA SER A 44 -36.12 14.75 30.33
C SER A 44 -37.29 15.75 30.42
N PRO A 45 -37.71 16.38 29.32
CA PRO A 45 -39.05 16.95 29.22
C PRO A 45 -39.92 16.16 28.24
N SER A 46 -41.01 15.65 28.77
CA SER A 46 -42.27 15.39 28.09
C SER A 46 -43.02 16.71 27.86
N THR A 47 -43.57 16.95 26.68
CA THR A 47 -44.69 17.87 26.50
C THR A 47 -45.67 17.38 25.44
N THR A 48 -46.91 17.30 25.89
CA THR A 48 -48.15 16.93 25.22
C THR A 48 -48.79 18.09 24.42
N ALA A 49 -49.43 17.71 23.31
CA ALA A 49 -50.71 18.17 22.77
C ALA A 49 -50.94 19.64 22.33
N SER A 50 -51.42 19.79 21.09
CA SER A 50 -52.62 20.60 20.77
C SER A 50 -53.14 20.29 19.37
N SER A 51 -54.44 19.97 19.31
CA SER A 51 -55.33 19.82 18.16
C SER A 51 -55.77 21.16 17.56
N THR A 52 -56.09 21.17 16.25
CA THR A 52 -57.38 21.58 15.60
C THR A 52 -57.11 22.13 14.18
N ASP A 53 -57.64 21.46 13.15
CA ASP A 53 -58.67 22.01 12.24
C ASP A 53 -58.73 21.27 10.90
N THR A 54 -59.94 20.84 10.58
CA THR A 54 -60.40 20.29 9.29
C THR A 54 -61.17 21.37 8.54
N PRO A 55 -61.26 21.30 7.20
CA PRO A 55 -62.59 21.09 6.64
C PRO A 55 -62.65 20.10 5.44
N SER A 56 -63.76 19.37 5.41
CA SER A 56 -64.40 18.64 4.29
C SER A 56 -64.75 19.56 3.10
N ALA A 57 -65.02 19.16 1.84
CA ALA A 57 -65.09 17.92 1.08
C ALA A 57 -65.26 18.28 -0.43
N SER A 58 -64.76 17.43 -1.34
CA SER A 58 -65.38 17.14 -2.65
C SER A 58 -64.63 16.00 -3.38
N SER A 59 -65.32 14.89 -3.69
CA SER A 59 -64.86 13.74 -4.48
C SER A 59 -65.39 13.83 -5.93
N PRO A 60 -65.16 12.87 -6.87
CA PRO A 60 -64.04 11.93 -7.05
C PRO A 60 -63.47 11.93 -8.50
N SER A 61 -62.26 11.38 -8.70
CA SER A 61 -61.89 10.77 -9.99
C SER A 61 -61.18 9.44 -9.76
N THR A 62 -61.79 8.42 -10.35
CA THR A 62 -61.56 6.98 -10.32
C THR A 62 -60.15 6.56 -10.75
N THR A 63 -59.45 5.80 -9.91
CA THR A 63 -58.38 4.87 -10.34
C THR A 63 -58.49 3.55 -9.55
N PRO A 64 -58.22 2.38 -10.15
CA PRO A 64 -58.49 1.10 -9.53
C PRO A 64 -57.41 0.73 -8.50
N SER A 65 -57.87 0.25 -7.35
CA SER A 65 -57.07 -0.36 -6.29
C SER A 65 -56.41 -1.67 -6.75
N THR A 66 -55.09 -1.69 -6.87
CA THR A 66 -54.31 -2.94 -6.91
C THR A 66 -53.96 -3.33 -5.48
N ALA A 67 -54.57 -4.42 -4.99
CA ALA A 67 -54.31 -4.96 -3.67
C ALA A 67 -52.82 -5.31 -3.49
N ILE A 68 -52.23 -4.87 -2.37
CA ILE A 68 -50.90 -5.30 -1.92
C ILE A 68 -51.04 -6.76 -1.44
N PRO A 69 -50.29 -7.73 -2.00
CA PRO A 69 -50.29 -9.08 -1.46
C PRO A 69 -49.63 -9.10 -0.06
N PRO A 70 -50.08 -9.96 0.87
CA PRO A 70 -49.47 -10.05 2.18
C PRO A 70 -48.01 -10.51 2.06
N ALA A 71 -47.16 -10.00 2.96
CA ALA A 71 -45.75 -10.37 3.04
C ALA A 71 -45.60 -11.90 3.17
N PRO A 72 -44.66 -12.53 2.44
CA PRO A 72 -44.43 -13.96 2.56
C PRO A 72 -43.93 -14.31 3.97
N SER A 73 -44.51 -15.36 4.54
CA SER A 73 -44.11 -15.98 5.81
C SER A 73 -42.60 -16.32 5.84
N PRO A 74 -41.93 -16.31 7.00
CA PRO A 74 -40.46 -16.45 7.11
C PRO A 74 -39.92 -17.87 6.84
N SER A 75 -40.66 -18.74 6.15
CA SER A 75 -40.31 -20.15 5.96
C SER A 75 -40.39 -20.59 4.50
N SER A 76 -39.55 -20.00 3.64
CA SER A 76 -39.19 -20.59 2.34
C SER A 76 -38.03 -19.84 1.67
N GLN A 77 -36.89 -19.69 2.36
CA GLN A 77 -35.63 -19.51 1.61
C GLN A 77 -35.11 -20.89 1.23
N PRO A 78 -34.76 -21.14 -0.05
CA PRO A 78 -34.18 -22.42 -0.44
C PRO A 78 -32.90 -22.67 0.35
N ALA A 79 -32.76 -23.87 0.91
CA ALA A 79 -31.54 -24.27 1.62
C ALA A 79 -30.33 -24.09 0.69
N LEU A 80 -29.28 -23.42 1.16
CA LEU A 80 -28.05 -23.24 0.41
C LEU A 80 -27.47 -24.60 0.00
N SER A 81 -26.88 -24.66 -1.19
CA SER A 81 -26.12 -25.86 -1.61
C SER A 81 -24.97 -26.12 -0.62
N PRO A 82 -24.49 -27.37 -0.46
CA PRO A 82 -23.38 -27.67 0.44
C PRO A 82 -22.14 -26.81 0.17
N THR A 83 -21.82 -26.54 -1.10
CA THR A 83 -20.74 -25.63 -1.51
C THR A 83 -21.02 -24.20 -1.06
N ALA A 84 -22.23 -23.69 -1.28
CA ALA A 84 -22.61 -22.34 -0.87
C ALA A 84 -22.59 -22.17 0.65
N ALA A 85 -23.03 -23.19 1.40
CA ALA A 85 -22.98 -23.20 2.86
C ALA A 85 -21.53 -23.23 3.38
N ALA A 86 -20.66 -24.06 2.80
CA ALA A 86 -19.25 -24.13 3.17
C ALA A 86 -18.51 -22.83 2.86
N LEU A 87 -18.80 -22.18 1.73
CA LEU A 87 -18.26 -20.88 1.36
C LEU A 87 -18.75 -19.77 2.31
N ALA A 88 -20.05 -19.73 2.62
CA ALA A 88 -20.61 -18.77 3.58
C ALA A 88 -19.98 -18.93 4.98
N SER A 89 -19.79 -20.18 5.43
CA SER A 89 -19.09 -20.50 6.68
C SER A 89 -17.65 -19.97 6.69
N ALA A 90 -16.89 -20.21 5.61
CA ALA A 90 -15.54 -19.68 5.49
C ALA A 90 -15.51 -18.14 5.42
N ASN A 91 -16.47 -17.50 4.74
CA ASN A 91 -16.59 -16.04 4.68
C ASN A 91 -16.81 -15.41 6.06
N ALA A 92 -17.53 -16.08 6.97
CA ALA A 92 -17.64 -15.60 8.36
C ALA A 92 -16.27 -15.56 9.07
N GLY A 93 -15.37 -16.50 8.77
CA GLY A 93 -13.99 -16.46 9.25
C GLY A 93 -13.20 -15.30 8.66
N PHE A 94 -13.40 -14.97 7.38
CA PHE A 94 -12.80 -13.79 6.75
C PHE A 94 -13.37 -12.48 7.30
N ASP A 95 -14.67 -12.39 7.58
CA ASP A 95 -15.28 -11.22 8.23
C ASP A 95 -14.62 -10.97 9.60
N ALA A 96 -14.42 -12.02 10.41
CA ALA A 96 -13.69 -11.92 11.67
C ALA A 96 -12.22 -11.51 11.46
N LEU A 97 -11.54 -12.05 10.45
CA LEU A 97 -10.16 -11.65 10.10
C LEU A 97 -10.07 -10.16 9.77
N PHE A 98 -10.99 -9.64 8.94
CA PHE A 98 -11.03 -8.22 8.58
C PHE A 98 -11.45 -7.32 9.74
N ALA A 99 -12.18 -7.83 10.73
CA ALA A 99 -12.52 -7.15 11.98
C ALA A 99 -11.40 -7.19 13.04
N ASN A 100 -10.23 -7.76 12.71
CA ASN A 100 -9.09 -7.96 13.62
C ASN A 100 -9.32 -9.05 14.69
N GLU A 101 -10.31 -9.92 14.54
CA GLU A 101 -10.66 -10.98 15.50
C GLU A 101 -10.04 -12.33 15.10
N ILE A 102 -8.70 -12.44 15.17
CA ILE A 102 -7.96 -13.66 14.73
C ILE A 102 -8.41 -14.92 15.47
N GLY A 103 -8.72 -14.82 16.77
CA GLY A 103 -9.25 -15.94 17.55
C GLY A 103 -10.56 -16.48 16.97
N THR A 104 -11.52 -15.59 16.72
CA THR A 104 -12.82 -15.89 16.09
C THR A 104 -12.62 -16.44 14.68
N ALA A 105 -11.75 -15.80 13.87
CA ALA A 105 -11.44 -16.22 12.52
C ALA A 105 -10.89 -17.65 12.48
N ARG A 106 -9.92 -17.98 13.34
CA ARG A 106 -9.34 -19.33 13.44
C ARG A 106 -10.37 -20.35 13.91
N ALA A 107 -11.25 -20.01 14.84
CA ALA A 107 -12.32 -20.90 15.28
C ALA A 107 -13.28 -21.20 14.13
N ALA A 108 -13.71 -20.18 13.38
CA ALA A 108 -14.54 -20.33 12.20
C ALA A 108 -13.85 -21.20 11.12
N PHE A 109 -12.58 -20.93 10.81
CA PHE A 109 -11.85 -21.73 9.83
C PHE A 109 -11.51 -23.14 10.28
N ARG A 110 -11.56 -23.46 11.59
CA ARG A 110 -11.39 -24.83 12.10
C ARG A 110 -12.72 -25.60 12.21
N ALA A 111 -13.85 -24.94 11.95
CA ALA A 111 -15.16 -25.58 12.01
C ALA A 111 -15.33 -26.69 10.95
N ASP A 112 -14.60 -26.60 9.84
CA ASP A 112 -14.59 -27.61 8.78
C ASP A 112 -13.20 -27.71 8.13
N SER A 113 -13.01 -28.73 7.30
CA SER A 113 -11.79 -29.04 6.55
C SER A 113 -11.96 -28.86 5.05
N THR A 114 -13.02 -28.19 4.61
CA THR A 114 -13.23 -27.92 3.18
C THR A 114 -12.10 -27.05 2.62
N PRO A 115 -11.86 -27.07 1.29
CA PRO A 115 -10.82 -26.26 0.69
C PRO A 115 -10.91 -24.76 1.03
N PHE A 116 -12.12 -24.23 1.23
CA PHE A 116 -12.36 -22.83 1.64
C PHE A 116 -11.80 -22.53 3.05
N HIS A 117 -12.05 -23.41 4.01
CA HIS A 117 -11.61 -23.26 5.39
C HIS A 117 -10.09 -23.43 5.51
N LEU A 118 -9.53 -24.40 4.77
CA LEU A 118 -8.09 -24.59 4.67
C LEU A 118 -7.38 -23.38 4.05
N LEU A 119 -7.99 -22.74 3.03
CA LEU A 119 -7.48 -21.49 2.48
C LEU A 119 -7.46 -20.40 3.56
N GLY A 120 -8.57 -20.23 4.29
CA GLY A 120 -8.67 -19.26 5.38
C GLY A 120 -7.60 -19.43 6.46
N LEU A 121 -7.37 -20.66 6.94
CA LEU A 121 -6.27 -20.95 7.87
C LEU A 121 -4.90 -20.65 7.25
N GLY A 122 -4.71 -21.01 5.98
CA GLY A 122 -3.48 -20.72 5.23
C GLY A 122 -3.23 -19.22 5.10
N VAL A 123 -4.28 -18.41 4.87
CA VAL A 123 -4.21 -16.94 4.80
C VAL A 123 -3.82 -16.37 6.16
N VAL A 124 -4.42 -16.83 7.27
CA VAL A 124 -4.06 -16.35 8.62
C VAL A 124 -2.59 -16.64 8.91
N ALA A 125 -2.13 -17.88 8.69
CA ALA A 125 -0.74 -18.26 8.91
C ALA A 125 0.21 -17.49 7.98
N PHE A 126 -0.18 -17.27 6.73
CA PHE A 126 0.59 -16.45 5.78
C PHE A 126 0.70 -15.00 6.25
N LEU A 127 -0.38 -14.38 6.71
CA LEU A 127 -0.36 -12.99 7.19
C LEU A 127 0.51 -12.84 8.44
N GLU A 128 0.41 -13.76 9.40
CA GLU A 128 1.29 -13.76 10.58
C GLU A 128 2.76 -13.94 10.18
N ALA A 129 3.05 -14.87 9.27
CA ALA A 129 4.41 -15.09 8.76
C ALA A 129 4.94 -13.89 7.98
N ALA A 130 4.12 -13.28 7.12
CA ALA A 130 4.51 -12.16 6.25
C ALA A 130 4.69 -10.86 7.02
N LEU A 131 3.85 -10.61 8.03
CA LEU A 131 3.88 -9.38 8.82
C LEU A 131 4.80 -9.48 10.03
N GLY A 132 4.95 -10.67 10.62
CA GLY A 132 5.86 -10.92 11.76
C GLY A 132 7.26 -11.41 11.36
N MET A 133 7.46 -11.84 10.11
CA MET A 133 8.68 -12.50 9.61
C MET A 133 9.08 -13.73 10.44
N GLU A 134 8.09 -14.45 10.99
CA GLU A 134 8.29 -15.65 11.78
C GLU A 134 8.44 -16.87 10.86
N SER A 135 9.69 -17.32 10.65
CA SER A 135 10.01 -18.44 9.75
C SER A 135 9.31 -19.75 10.14
N GLY A 136 8.95 -19.93 11.41
CA GLY A 136 8.19 -21.09 11.90
C GLY A 136 6.78 -21.18 11.31
N LEU A 137 6.14 -20.04 11.03
CA LEU A 137 4.77 -19.96 10.50
C LEU A 137 4.71 -20.14 8.97
N MET A 138 5.83 -19.91 8.26
CA MET A 138 5.91 -20.11 6.81
C MET A 138 5.65 -21.57 6.40
N GLY A 139 6.15 -22.53 7.19
CA GLY A 139 5.93 -23.96 6.95
C GLY A 139 4.47 -24.38 7.13
N GLU A 140 3.81 -23.85 8.16
CA GLU A 140 2.38 -24.08 8.40
C GLU A 140 1.52 -23.48 7.29
N ALA A 141 1.78 -22.22 6.91
CA ALA A 141 1.10 -21.55 5.79
C ALA A 141 1.23 -22.38 4.50
N ALA A 142 2.45 -22.78 4.13
CA ALA A 142 2.68 -23.58 2.93
C ALA A 142 1.90 -24.92 2.95
N LYS A 143 1.86 -25.60 4.10
CA LYS A 143 1.12 -26.87 4.27
C LYS A 143 -0.39 -26.68 4.07
N LEU A 144 -0.97 -25.66 4.71
CA LEU A 144 -2.40 -25.38 4.65
C LEU A 144 -2.84 -24.96 3.24
N LEU A 145 -2.06 -24.08 2.61
CA LEU A 145 -2.32 -23.61 1.24
C LEU A 145 -2.19 -24.75 0.22
N ALA A 146 -1.18 -25.62 0.36
CA ALA A 146 -1.05 -26.80 -0.50
C ALA A 146 -2.21 -27.79 -0.31
N ALA A 147 -2.70 -27.98 0.92
CA ALA A 147 -3.87 -28.81 1.19
C ALA A 147 -5.16 -28.23 0.57
N SER A 148 -5.34 -26.91 0.66
CA SER A 148 -6.44 -26.21 0.00
C SER A 148 -6.38 -26.36 -1.53
N GLU A 149 -5.21 -26.16 -2.15
CA GLU A 149 -5.01 -26.33 -3.60
C GLU A 149 -5.35 -27.75 -4.07
N ALA A 150 -4.84 -28.76 -3.36
CA ALA A 150 -5.11 -30.15 -3.67
C ALA A 150 -6.60 -30.50 -3.52
N GLY A 151 -7.26 -29.96 -2.49
CA GLY A 151 -8.69 -30.12 -2.26
C GLY A 151 -9.53 -29.47 -3.35
N ALA A 152 -9.22 -28.23 -3.72
CA ALA A 152 -9.88 -27.51 -4.80
C ALA A 152 -9.73 -28.25 -6.14
N ARG A 153 -8.54 -28.77 -6.43
CA ARG A 153 -8.29 -29.56 -7.65
C ARG A 153 -9.15 -30.83 -7.72
N ARG A 154 -9.35 -31.54 -6.59
CA ARG A 154 -10.23 -32.71 -6.52
C ARG A 154 -11.69 -32.32 -6.75
N ALA A 155 -12.16 -31.28 -6.05
CA ALA A 155 -13.51 -30.77 -6.20
C ALA A 155 -13.83 -30.29 -7.63
N ALA A 156 -12.88 -29.63 -8.30
CA ALA A 156 -12.99 -29.25 -9.70
C ALA A 156 -13.14 -30.47 -10.63
N ALA A 157 -12.38 -31.55 -10.37
CA ALA A 157 -12.47 -32.77 -11.16
C ALA A 157 -13.81 -33.48 -10.97
N ASP A 158 -14.35 -33.49 -9.75
CA ASP A 158 -15.62 -34.13 -9.45
C ASP A 158 -16.81 -33.32 -9.99
N ALA A 159 -16.74 -31.97 -9.94
CA ALA A 159 -17.71 -31.09 -10.61
C ALA A 159 -17.73 -31.30 -12.14
N LYS A 160 -16.56 -31.52 -12.76
CA LYS A 160 -16.45 -31.85 -14.19
C LYS A 160 -17.06 -33.22 -14.52
N LYS A 161 -16.86 -34.23 -13.67
CA LYS A 161 -17.49 -35.55 -13.86
C LYS A 161 -19.02 -35.48 -13.70
N ALA A 162 -19.50 -34.74 -12.69
CA ALA A 162 -20.92 -34.55 -12.44
C ALA A 162 -21.62 -33.77 -13.56
N SER A 163 -20.96 -32.76 -14.13
CA SER A 163 -21.50 -32.03 -15.28
C SER A 163 -21.45 -32.84 -16.58
N ALA A 164 -20.44 -33.69 -16.77
CA ALA A 164 -20.38 -34.63 -17.90
C ALA A 164 -21.50 -35.69 -17.83
N SER A 165 -21.82 -36.20 -16.64
CA SER A 165 -22.94 -37.14 -16.45
C SER A 165 -24.31 -36.46 -16.58
N ALA A 166 -24.44 -35.18 -16.21
CA ALA A 166 -25.67 -34.41 -16.39
C ALA A 166 -25.92 -34.00 -17.86
N ASN A 167 -24.89 -33.60 -18.59
CA ASN A 167 -24.98 -33.20 -20.01
C ASN A 167 -25.25 -34.39 -20.95
N ALA A 168 -24.97 -35.62 -20.54
CA ALA A 168 -25.41 -36.81 -21.29
C ALA A 168 -26.96 -36.90 -21.42
N ASN A 169 -27.71 -36.17 -20.59
CA ASN A 169 -29.18 -36.12 -20.58
C ASN A 169 -29.77 -34.76 -21.02
N ALA A 170 -28.95 -33.78 -21.46
CA ALA A 170 -29.41 -32.43 -21.77
C ALA A 170 -28.92 -31.93 -23.13
N ASN A 171 -29.85 -31.77 -24.08
CA ASN A 171 -29.57 -31.19 -25.39
C ASN A 171 -29.83 -29.67 -25.35
N GLY A 172 -28.77 -28.86 -25.46
CA GLY A 172 -28.84 -27.43 -25.79
C GLY A 172 -27.81 -26.56 -25.06
N THR A 173 -27.14 -25.65 -25.78
CA THR A 173 -26.32 -24.56 -25.21
C THR A 173 -27.15 -23.27 -25.11
N ASN A 174 -26.91 -22.41 -24.10
CA ASN A 174 -27.53 -21.10 -24.00
C ASN A 174 -26.85 -20.07 -24.93
N ALA A 175 -27.46 -18.88 -25.07
CA ALA A 175 -27.04 -17.80 -25.97
C ALA A 175 -25.59 -17.29 -25.78
N ASN A 176 -24.99 -17.62 -24.64
CA ASN A 176 -23.62 -17.26 -24.28
C ASN A 176 -22.61 -18.41 -24.49
N GLY A 177 -23.05 -19.54 -25.07
CA GLY A 177 -22.21 -20.71 -25.38
C GLY A 177 -22.04 -21.72 -24.24
N TRP A 178 -22.79 -21.59 -23.13
CA TRP A 178 -22.74 -22.53 -22.02
C TRP A 178 -23.68 -23.72 -22.24
N PRO A 179 -23.30 -24.97 -21.91
CA PRO A 179 -24.23 -26.09 -21.94
C PRO A 179 -25.37 -25.85 -20.94
N GLY A 180 -26.61 -25.99 -21.41
CA GLY A 180 -27.81 -25.78 -20.61
C GLY A 180 -28.35 -27.07 -20.04
N ARG A 181 -28.66 -27.08 -18.74
CA ARG A 181 -29.94 -27.49 -18.12
C ARG A 181 -29.76 -27.81 -16.64
N GLY A 182 -30.82 -27.54 -15.88
CA GLY A 182 -31.06 -28.03 -14.54
C GLY A 182 -31.67 -26.94 -13.68
N ASP A 183 -32.99 -26.98 -13.52
CA ASP A 183 -33.76 -26.33 -12.46
C ASP A 183 -32.97 -26.35 -11.13
N GLY A 184 -32.32 -25.22 -10.79
CA GLY A 184 -31.49 -25.04 -9.59
C GLY A 184 -30.00 -24.69 -9.79
N GLY A 185 -29.45 -24.69 -11.00
CA GLY A 185 -28.02 -24.40 -11.27
C GLY A 185 -27.75 -23.00 -11.85
N GLY A 186 -26.82 -22.25 -11.26
CA GLY A 186 -26.51 -20.85 -11.61
C GLY A 186 -25.95 -20.61 -13.03
N ARG A 187 -25.69 -19.33 -13.35
CA ARG A 187 -25.26 -18.78 -14.66
C ARG A 187 -23.98 -19.42 -15.23
N PHE A 188 -23.13 -20.00 -14.39
CA PHE A 188 -21.80 -20.49 -14.75
C PHE A 188 -21.70 -22.02 -14.67
N ALA A 189 -20.81 -22.61 -15.47
CA ALA A 189 -20.54 -24.05 -15.37
C ALA A 189 -20.00 -24.41 -13.98
N ALA A 190 -20.42 -25.57 -13.48
CA ALA A 190 -19.95 -26.10 -12.21
C ALA A 190 -18.42 -26.28 -12.20
N GLY A 191 -17.77 -25.83 -11.12
CA GLY A 191 -16.37 -26.05 -10.86
C GLY A 191 -15.44 -24.87 -11.13
N LEU A 192 -15.95 -23.75 -11.64
CA LEU A 192 -15.17 -22.52 -11.76
C LEU A 192 -14.77 -21.95 -10.40
N GLU A 193 -15.63 -22.10 -9.39
CA GLU A 193 -15.37 -21.71 -8.00
C GLU A 193 -14.11 -22.41 -7.44
N TRP A 194 -13.89 -23.67 -7.81
CA TRP A 194 -12.71 -24.44 -7.40
C TRP A 194 -11.46 -24.09 -8.21
N GLU A 195 -11.62 -23.69 -9.48
CA GLU A 195 -10.50 -23.18 -10.29
C GLU A 195 -9.99 -21.85 -9.75
N ILE A 196 -10.88 -20.97 -9.29
CA ILE A 196 -10.56 -19.70 -8.61
C ILE A 196 -9.84 -20.00 -7.31
N LEU A 197 -10.45 -20.77 -6.41
CA LEU A 197 -9.88 -21.12 -5.10
C LEU A 197 -8.49 -21.75 -5.21
N GLY A 198 -8.33 -22.67 -6.16
CA GLY A 198 -7.04 -23.29 -6.43
C GLY A 198 -6.01 -22.32 -7.00
N ALA A 199 -6.42 -21.31 -7.76
CA ALA A 199 -5.52 -20.25 -8.22
C ALA A 199 -5.08 -19.35 -7.06
N ASP A 200 -5.99 -18.97 -6.16
CA ASP A 200 -5.67 -18.16 -4.97
C ASP A 200 -4.66 -18.87 -4.06
N ALA A 201 -4.89 -20.17 -3.78
CA ALA A 201 -3.99 -20.99 -3.00
C ALA A 201 -2.58 -21.06 -3.62
N VAL A 202 -2.48 -21.17 -4.95
CA VAL A 202 -1.19 -21.18 -5.67
C VAL A 202 -0.48 -19.84 -5.58
N VAL A 203 -1.20 -18.71 -5.68
CA VAL A 203 -0.61 -17.37 -5.51
C VAL A 203 0.00 -17.24 -4.13
N LEU A 204 -0.78 -17.52 -3.08
CA LEU A 204 -0.32 -17.39 -1.69
C LEU A 204 0.81 -18.35 -1.37
N LEU A 205 0.77 -19.58 -1.89
CA LEU A 205 1.85 -20.55 -1.72
C LEU A 205 3.14 -20.06 -2.37
N GLY A 206 3.06 -19.52 -3.59
CA GLY A 206 4.18 -18.90 -4.28
C GLY A 206 4.79 -17.75 -3.47
N LEU A 207 3.95 -16.85 -2.94
CA LEU A 207 4.40 -15.75 -2.09
C LEU A 207 5.05 -16.26 -0.79
N THR A 208 4.47 -17.29 -0.16
CA THR A 208 5.04 -17.94 1.03
C THR A 208 6.45 -18.48 0.76
N HIS A 209 6.66 -19.09 -0.40
CA HIS A 209 7.99 -19.58 -0.81
C HIS A 209 9.00 -18.44 -1.03
N ALA A 210 8.56 -17.31 -1.58
CA ALA A 210 9.42 -16.13 -1.73
C ALA A 210 9.81 -15.52 -0.39
N LEU A 211 8.90 -15.52 0.59
CA LEU A 211 9.19 -15.07 1.96
C LEU A 211 10.23 -15.94 2.67
N GLY A 212 10.39 -17.21 2.27
CA GLY A 212 11.46 -18.08 2.77
C GLY A 212 12.87 -17.70 2.29
N GLU A 213 13.01 -16.65 1.47
CA GLU A 213 14.25 -16.04 0.98
C GLU A 213 15.30 -17.00 0.40
N SER A 214 14.85 -18.18 -0.06
CA SER A 214 15.71 -19.16 -0.70
C SER A 214 15.67 -19.02 -2.22
N TYR A 215 16.81 -19.28 -2.87
CA TYR A 215 16.89 -19.31 -4.33
C TYR A 215 15.82 -20.22 -4.95
N MET A 216 15.59 -21.39 -4.33
CA MET A 216 14.53 -22.29 -4.77
C MET A 216 13.13 -21.74 -4.50
N GLY A 217 12.93 -21.05 -3.38
CA GLY A 217 11.67 -20.41 -3.05
C GLY A 217 11.28 -19.32 -4.06
N TYR A 218 12.24 -18.52 -4.53
CA TYR A 218 11.99 -17.54 -5.60
C TYR A 218 11.58 -18.20 -6.92
N PHE A 219 12.23 -19.30 -7.31
CA PHE A 219 11.80 -20.05 -8.50
C PHE A 219 10.40 -20.65 -8.36
N GLN A 220 10.09 -21.22 -7.21
CA GLN A 220 8.76 -21.77 -6.91
C GLN A 220 7.69 -20.67 -6.95
N CYS A 221 8.00 -19.48 -6.42
CA CYS A 221 7.14 -18.30 -6.54
C CYS A 221 6.89 -17.94 -8.00
N MET A 222 7.94 -17.78 -8.81
CA MET A 222 7.80 -17.45 -10.23
C MET A 222 6.97 -18.47 -11.01
N TYR A 223 7.19 -19.77 -10.76
CA TYR A 223 6.40 -20.84 -11.37
C TYR A 223 4.92 -20.75 -10.97
N SER A 224 4.65 -20.57 -9.68
CA SER A 224 3.30 -20.50 -9.11
C SER A 224 2.53 -19.29 -9.64
N LEU A 225 3.17 -18.11 -9.68
CA LEU A 225 2.58 -16.89 -10.23
C LEU A 225 2.26 -17.02 -11.72
N ASN A 226 3.14 -17.65 -12.51
CA ASN A 226 2.85 -17.92 -13.92
C ASN A 226 1.65 -18.88 -14.09
N ALA A 227 1.60 -19.95 -13.30
CA ALA A 227 0.50 -20.91 -13.33
C ALA A 227 -0.84 -20.26 -12.95
N ALA A 228 -0.87 -19.47 -11.87
CA ALA A 228 -2.06 -18.76 -11.42
C ALA A 228 -2.52 -17.71 -12.45
N HIS A 229 -1.60 -16.92 -13.02
CA HIS A 229 -1.91 -15.97 -14.07
C HIS A 229 -2.60 -16.64 -15.28
N GLY A 230 -2.08 -17.79 -15.72
CA GLY A 230 -2.69 -18.56 -16.81
C GLY A 230 -4.10 -19.07 -16.48
N ARG A 231 -4.36 -19.43 -15.22
CA ARG A 231 -5.71 -19.81 -14.75
C ARG A 231 -6.65 -18.61 -14.80
N PHE A 232 -6.29 -17.48 -14.19
CA PHE A 232 -7.14 -16.27 -14.19
C PHE A 232 -7.37 -15.69 -15.59
N THR A 233 -6.40 -15.78 -16.50
CA THR A 233 -6.58 -15.36 -17.89
C THR A 233 -7.64 -16.19 -18.62
N ARG A 234 -7.71 -17.51 -18.34
CA ARG A 234 -8.74 -18.39 -18.91
C ARG A 234 -10.10 -18.13 -18.27
N LEU A 235 -10.15 -18.06 -16.94
CA LEU A 235 -11.35 -17.70 -16.19
C LEU A 235 -11.94 -16.38 -16.69
N TRP A 236 -11.11 -15.36 -16.91
CA TRP A 236 -11.54 -14.06 -17.44
C TRP A 236 -12.25 -14.18 -18.79
N LYS A 237 -11.69 -14.94 -19.74
CA LYS A 237 -12.32 -15.16 -21.06
C LYS A 237 -13.64 -15.92 -20.94
N THR A 238 -13.75 -16.79 -19.94
CA THR A 238 -14.92 -17.63 -19.70
C THR A 238 -16.03 -16.84 -19.00
N VAL A 239 -15.72 -16.07 -17.96
CA VAL A 239 -16.68 -15.30 -17.15
C VAL A 239 -17.04 -13.96 -17.80
N PHE A 240 -16.08 -13.32 -18.47
CA PHE A 240 -16.23 -12.01 -19.14
C PHE A 240 -15.88 -12.07 -20.64
N PRO A 241 -16.50 -12.96 -21.44
CA PRO A 241 -16.17 -13.15 -22.86
C PRO A 241 -16.37 -11.88 -23.71
N ARG A 242 -17.21 -10.95 -23.23
CA ARG A 242 -17.56 -9.69 -23.91
C ARG A 242 -17.04 -8.46 -23.16
N GLY A 243 -16.13 -8.64 -22.19
CA GLY A 243 -15.59 -7.58 -21.34
C GLY A 243 -16.47 -7.25 -20.13
N VAL A 244 -16.10 -6.17 -19.41
CA VAL A 244 -16.74 -5.73 -18.16
C VAL A 244 -17.53 -4.43 -18.29
N GLU A 245 -17.63 -3.88 -19.50
CA GLU A 245 -18.37 -2.66 -19.81
C GLU A 245 -19.89 -2.91 -19.61
N GLY A 246 -20.43 -2.50 -18.45
CA GLY A 246 -21.84 -2.69 -18.06
C GLY A 246 -22.04 -3.32 -16.68
N TYR A 247 -21.00 -3.84 -16.04
CA TYR A 247 -21.08 -4.30 -14.66
C TYR A 247 -21.15 -3.11 -13.69
N ARG A 248 -21.93 -3.26 -12.61
CA ARG A 248 -22.00 -2.24 -11.55
C ARG A 248 -20.63 -2.12 -10.88
N THR A 249 -20.19 -0.88 -10.70
CA THR A 249 -18.98 -0.53 -9.95
C THR A 249 -19.33 0.50 -8.88
N PRO A 250 -18.61 0.57 -7.74
CA PRO A 250 -18.96 1.46 -6.63
C PRO A 250 -18.88 2.97 -6.95
N ALA A 251 -18.29 3.34 -8.09
CA ALA A 251 -18.26 4.69 -8.61
C ALA A 251 -18.67 4.68 -10.08
N GLY A 252 -19.34 5.73 -10.55
CA GLY A 252 -19.60 5.95 -11.97
C GLY A 252 -18.28 6.13 -12.72
N THR A 253 -17.65 5.01 -13.07
CA THR A 253 -16.38 5.00 -13.80
C THR A 253 -16.64 5.57 -15.19
N PRO A 254 -15.90 6.60 -15.68
CA PRO A 254 -16.14 7.16 -17.00
C PRO A 254 -16.01 6.07 -18.05
N GLY A 255 -17.09 5.83 -18.80
CA GLY A 255 -17.07 4.90 -19.93
C GLY A 255 -15.99 5.33 -20.93
N VAL A 256 -15.15 4.40 -21.34
CA VAL A 256 -14.15 4.66 -22.39
C VAL A 256 -14.91 4.86 -23.69
N SER A 257 -15.01 6.12 -24.14
CA SER A 257 -15.45 6.43 -25.50
C SER A 257 -14.39 5.92 -26.48
N ARG A 258 -14.54 4.70 -26.99
CA ARG A 258 -13.82 4.28 -28.21
C ARG A 258 -14.31 5.14 -29.36
N ARG A 259 -13.54 6.17 -29.71
CA ARG A 259 -13.67 6.85 -31.00
C ARG A 259 -13.12 5.87 -32.06
N GLY A 260 -14.00 5.04 -32.60
CA GLY A 260 -13.67 4.10 -33.67
C GLY A 260 -13.36 4.85 -34.94
N SER A 261 -12.08 4.83 -35.35
CA SER A 261 -11.67 5.12 -36.72
C SER A 261 -12.18 4.01 -37.64
N GLY A 262 -13.11 4.36 -38.52
CA GLY A 262 -13.65 3.47 -39.53
C GLY A 262 -14.36 4.27 -40.60
N GLU A 263 -13.59 4.89 -41.48
CA GLU A 263 -14.07 5.24 -42.82
C GLU A 263 -14.60 3.96 -43.47
N PHE A 264 -15.88 3.93 -43.79
CA PHE A 264 -16.39 3.27 -44.98
C PHE A 264 -17.67 3.99 -45.42
N ARG A 265 -17.54 4.75 -46.50
CA ARG A 265 -18.64 5.45 -47.15
C ARG A 265 -18.95 4.70 -48.45
N GLY A 266 -20.22 4.37 -48.62
CA GLY A 266 -20.86 4.09 -49.91
C GLY A 266 -21.14 2.63 -50.18
N VAL A 267 -22.43 2.26 -50.17
CA VAL A 267 -23.17 1.84 -51.38
C VAL A 267 -24.66 2.18 -51.15
N GLU A 268 -25.23 3.04 -52.01
CA GLU A 268 -26.67 3.15 -52.21
C GLU A 268 -27.17 2.02 -53.11
N GLY A 269 -28.38 1.49 -52.86
CA GLY A 269 -29.23 0.96 -53.94
C GLY A 269 -30.08 -0.27 -53.62
N LEU A 270 -31.39 0.00 -53.48
CA LEU A 270 -32.57 -0.73 -53.98
C LEU A 270 -33.52 -1.43 -52.98
N PRO A 271 -34.85 -1.35 -53.22
CA PRO A 271 -35.89 -1.81 -52.29
C PRO A 271 -36.38 -3.22 -52.61
N GLY A 272 -36.72 -4.00 -51.59
CA GLY A 272 -37.56 -5.19 -51.77
C GLY A 272 -37.41 -6.26 -50.69
N GLY A 273 -38.55 -6.65 -50.09
CA GLY A 273 -38.70 -7.92 -49.38
C GLY A 273 -39.05 -7.80 -47.90
N GLY A 274 -40.35 -7.84 -47.58
CA GLY A 274 -40.92 -7.82 -46.24
C GLY A 274 -40.67 -9.09 -45.40
N GLY A 275 -39.41 -9.51 -45.24
CA GLY A 275 -39.00 -10.61 -44.35
C GLY A 275 -38.05 -10.18 -43.22
N GLY A 276 -37.51 -8.95 -43.25
CA GLY A 276 -36.47 -8.48 -42.32
C GLY A 276 -36.95 -7.99 -40.95
N GLN A 277 -38.22 -7.62 -40.80
CA GLN A 277 -38.72 -7.03 -39.55
C GLN A 277 -38.79 -7.99 -38.36
N LEU A 278 -38.95 -9.31 -38.59
CA LEU A 278 -38.94 -10.32 -37.53
C LEU A 278 -37.51 -10.69 -37.09
N ALA A 279 -36.57 -10.82 -38.05
CA ALA A 279 -35.17 -11.13 -37.77
C ALA A 279 -34.43 -9.98 -37.07
N ASP A 280 -34.73 -8.72 -37.43
CA ASP A 280 -34.19 -7.54 -36.72
C ASP A 280 -34.80 -7.39 -35.32
N HIS A 281 -36.09 -7.72 -35.14
CA HIS A 281 -36.71 -7.74 -33.81
C HIS A 281 -36.12 -8.85 -32.93
N ASP A 282 -35.87 -10.03 -33.48
CA ASP A 282 -35.25 -11.14 -32.75
C ASP A 282 -33.79 -10.83 -32.42
N ALA A 283 -33.02 -10.22 -33.32
CA ALA A 283 -31.65 -9.78 -33.05
C ALA A 283 -31.59 -8.64 -32.01
N GLN A 284 -32.51 -7.68 -32.06
CA GLN A 284 -32.61 -6.60 -31.06
C GLN A 284 -33.13 -7.12 -29.72
N ALA A 285 -34.09 -8.04 -29.70
CA ALA A 285 -34.58 -8.69 -28.50
C ALA A 285 -33.50 -9.59 -27.88
N GLN A 286 -32.70 -10.27 -28.69
CA GLN A 286 -31.54 -11.03 -28.24
C GLN A 286 -30.47 -10.09 -27.66
N ALA A 287 -30.16 -8.97 -28.32
CA ALA A 287 -29.21 -7.98 -27.81
C ALA A 287 -29.71 -7.29 -26.51
N ALA A 288 -31.02 -7.11 -26.36
CA ALA A 288 -31.66 -6.59 -25.15
C ALA A 288 -31.67 -7.62 -24.01
N ARG A 289 -31.95 -8.89 -24.29
CA ARG A 289 -31.82 -10.01 -23.35
C ARG A 289 -30.37 -10.17 -22.89
N ASP A 290 -29.43 -10.14 -23.83
CA ASP A 290 -27.99 -10.15 -23.55
C ASP A 290 -27.53 -8.91 -22.77
N ARG A 291 -28.26 -7.79 -22.84
CA ARG A 291 -28.02 -6.59 -22.00
C ARG A 291 -28.58 -6.77 -20.59
N LEU A 292 -29.79 -7.28 -20.47
CA LEU A 292 -30.42 -7.59 -19.19
C LEU A 292 -29.67 -8.68 -18.42
N GLU A 293 -29.13 -9.69 -19.10
CA GLU A 293 -28.28 -10.72 -18.51
C GLU A 293 -26.90 -10.18 -18.07
N ARG A 294 -26.36 -9.17 -18.77
CA ARG A 294 -25.13 -8.45 -18.37
C ARG A 294 -25.33 -7.59 -17.11
N GLU A 295 -26.51 -7.01 -16.97
CA GLU A 295 -26.89 -6.14 -15.84
C GLU A 295 -27.41 -6.96 -14.64
N ARG A 296 -27.62 -8.26 -14.80
CA ARG A 296 -28.06 -9.15 -13.71
C ARG A 296 -26.93 -9.30 -12.68
N ALA A 297 -27.23 -8.87 -11.46
CA ALA A 297 -26.34 -9.06 -10.33
C ALA A 297 -26.07 -10.56 -10.13
N PRO A 298 -24.85 -10.96 -9.72
CA PRO A 298 -24.59 -12.34 -9.33
C PRO A 298 -25.56 -12.75 -8.21
N GLU A 299 -26.07 -13.98 -8.28
CA GLU A 299 -27.05 -14.49 -7.32
C GLU A 299 -26.42 -15.56 -6.42
N GLY A 300 -26.33 -15.25 -5.13
CA GLY A 300 -25.83 -16.17 -4.11
C GLY A 300 -24.29 -16.27 -4.07
N PRO A 301 -23.76 -16.89 -3.01
CA PRO A 301 -22.34 -16.76 -2.66
C PRO A 301 -21.40 -17.37 -3.71
N VAL A 302 -21.82 -18.42 -4.41
CA VAL A 302 -20.98 -19.09 -5.42
C VAL A 302 -20.84 -18.24 -6.68
N GLU A 303 -21.93 -17.64 -7.19
CA GLU A 303 -21.83 -16.76 -8.37
C GLU A 303 -21.10 -15.46 -8.03
N GLU A 304 -21.34 -14.92 -6.84
CA GLU A 304 -20.62 -13.76 -6.33
C GLU A 304 -19.11 -14.03 -6.30
N MET A 305 -18.68 -15.17 -5.76
CA MET A 305 -17.28 -15.60 -5.79
C MET A 305 -16.75 -15.77 -7.21
N ILE A 306 -17.52 -16.36 -8.14
CA ILE A 306 -17.06 -16.56 -9.52
C ILE A 306 -16.78 -15.23 -10.22
N VAL A 307 -17.71 -14.27 -10.09
CA VAL A 307 -17.56 -12.92 -10.68
C VAL A 307 -16.44 -12.16 -9.98
N ALA A 308 -16.50 -12.06 -8.65
CA ALA A 308 -15.57 -11.26 -7.85
C ALA A 308 -14.14 -11.81 -7.92
N GLY A 309 -13.97 -13.12 -7.75
CA GLY A 309 -12.66 -13.79 -7.76
C GLY A 309 -12.01 -13.76 -9.15
N THR A 310 -12.79 -13.98 -10.22
CA THR A 310 -12.25 -13.88 -11.59
C THR A 310 -11.80 -12.45 -11.91
N ALA A 311 -12.63 -11.46 -11.57
CA ALA A 311 -12.32 -10.06 -11.84
C ALA A 311 -11.13 -9.56 -10.98
N PHE A 312 -11.07 -9.99 -9.71
CA PHE A 312 -9.96 -9.70 -8.81
C PHE A 312 -8.64 -10.28 -9.33
N GLY A 313 -8.58 -11.59 -9.58
CA GLY A 313 -7.34 -12.24 -10.00
C GLY A 313 -6.82 -11.69 -11.33
N PHE A 314 -7.69 -11.50 -12.32
CA PHE A 314 -7.30 -10.88 -13.59
C PHE A 314 -6.81 -9.44 -13.40
N GLY A 315 -7.57 -8.63 -12.65
CA GLY A 315 -7.24 -7.24 -12.39
C GLY A 315 -5.94 -7.07 -11.62
N LEU A 316 -5.72 -7.88 -10.57
CA LEU A 316 -4.52 -7.84 -9.75
C LEU A 316 -3.25 -8.16 -10.55
N PHE A 317 -3.26 -9.25 -11.35
CA PHE A 317 -2.11 -9.59 -12.18
C PHE A 317 -1.79 -8.51 -13.22
N ASN A 318 -2.80 -8.00 -13.93
CA ASN A 318 -2.61 -6.94 -14.92
C ASN A 318 -2.10 -5.65 -14.27
N LEU A 319 -2.60 -5.30 -13.07
CA LEU A 319 -2.14 -4.15 -12.32
C LEU A 319 -0.68 -4.32 -11.89
N VAL A 320 -0.33 -5.46 -11.28
CA VAL A 320 1.05 -5.75 -10.83
C VAL A 320 2.02 -5.71 -12.01
N PHE A 321 1.69 -6.34 -13.14
CA PHE A 321 2.54 -6.29 -14.33
C PHE A 321 2.70 -4.88 -14.88
N SER A 322 1.66 -4.05 -14.82
CA SER A 322 1.75 -2.65 -15.20
C SER A 322 2.67 -1.83 -14.29
N LEU A 323 2.86 -2.25 -13.04
CA LEU A 323 3.70 -1.55 -12.05
C LEU A 323 5.16 -2.01 -12.05
N LEU A 324 5.49 -3.07 -12.80
CA LEU A 324 6.88 -3.55 -12.90
C LEU A 324 7.79 -2.52 -13.60
N PRO A 325 9.09 -2.48 -13.29
CA PRO A 325 10.03 -1.65 -14.05
C PRO A 325 10.06 -2.02 -15.54
N LYS A 326 10.24 -1.03 -16.44
CA LYS A 326 10.18 -1.23 -17.91
C LYS A 326 11.03 -2.40 -18.43
N LYS A 327 12.23 -2.59 -17.89
CA LYS A 327 13.11 -3.72 -18.27
C LYS A 327 12.48 -5.09 -17.95
N VAL A 328 11.80 -5.18 -16.81
CA VAL A 328 11.08 -6.39 -16.39
C VAL A 328 9.81 -6.54 -17.23
N GLN A 329 9.08 -5.45 -17.49
CA GLN A 329 7.91 -5.44 -18.39
C GLN A 329 8.26 -5.99 -19.78
N SER A 330 9.40 -5.60 -20.35
CA SER A 330 9.87 -6.13 -21.63
C SER A 330 10.16 -7.63 -21.56
N LEU A 331 10.74 -8.13 -20.46
CA LEU A 331 11.04 -9.54 -20.28
C LEU A 331 9.76 -10.38 -20.13
N VAL A 332 8.79 -9.92 -19.34
CA VAL A 332 7.49 -10.58 -19.24
C VAL A 332 6.71 -10.45 -20.57
N GLY A 333 6.82 -9.32 -21.27
CA GLY A 333 6.28 -9.16 -22.61
C GLY A 333 6.79 -10.20 -23.61
N LEU A 334 8.09 -10.53 -23.55
CA LEU A 334 8.72 -11.59 -24.36
C LEU A 334 8.17 -12.98 -24.03
N LEU A 335 7.78 -13.22 -22.77
CA LEU A 335 7.09 -14.44 -22.33
C LEU A 335 5.59 -14.44 -22.68
N GLY A 336 5.11 -13.43 -23.42
CA GLY A 336 3.73 -13.32 -23.89
C GLY A 336 2.77 -12.62 -22.93
N PHE A 337 3.27 -12.04 -21.83
CA PHE A 337 2.43 -11.31 -20.89
C PHE A 337 2.08 -9.92 -21.45
N LYS A 338 0.80 -9.69 -21.71
CA LYS A 338 0.25 -8.36 -22.04
C LYS A 338 -0.49 -7.83 -20.81
N HIS A 339 -0.35 -6.54 -20.53
CA HIS A 339 -1.07 -5.89 -19.43
C HIS A 339 -1.79 -4.65 -19.94
N ASP A 340 -2.97 -4.39 -19.36
CA ASP A 340 -3.73 -3.16 -19.56
C ASP A 340 -4.14 -2.62 -18.19
N ARG A 341 -3.51 -1.52 -17.77
CA ARG A 341 -3.75 -0.91 -16.45
C ARG A 341 -5.18 -0.39 -16.33
N ALA A 342 -5.75 0.19 -17.39
CA ALA A 342 -7.11 0.75 -17.32
C ALA A 342 -8.14 -0.37 -17.14
N LEU A 343 -7.99 -1.45 -17.93
CA LEU A 343 -8.83 -2.64 -17.78
C LEU A 343 -8.63 -3.32 -16.41
N ALA A 344 -7.41 -3.34 -15.89
CA ALA A 344 -7.11 -3.89 -14.56
C ALA A 344 -7.89 -3.17 -13.46
N LEU A 345 -7.90 -1.83 -13.48
CA LEU A 345 -8.62 -1.02 -12.50
C LEU A 345 -10.14 -1.19 -12.63
N GLN A 346 -10.67 -1.30 -13.86
CA GLN A 346 -12.08 -1.61 -14.08
C GLN A 346 -12.46 -3.00 -13.54
N ALA A 347 -11.63 -4.02 -13.79
CA ALA A 347 -11.85 -5.38 -13.28
C ALA A 347 -11.86 -5.41 -11.75
N LEU A 348 -10.91 -4.74 -11.11
CA LEU A 348 -10.89 -4.60 -9.64
C LEU A 348 -12.12 -3.85 -9.14
N ALA A 349 -12.60 -2.83 -9.84
CA ALA A 349 -13.80 -2.08 -9.46
C ALA A 349 -15.07 -2.94 -9.56
N VAL A 350 -15.14 -3.84 -10.56
CA VAL A 350 -16.24 -4.83 -10.66
C VAL A 350 -16.19 -5.79 -9.48
N SER A 351 -15.02 -6.32 -9.14
CA SER A 351 -14.86 -7.19 -7.98
C SER A 351 -15.29 -6.51 -6.68
N ALA A 352 -14.81 -5.28 -6.43
CA ALA A 352 -15.21 -4.49 -5.27
C ALA A 352 -16.72 -4.14 -5.26
N GLY A 353 -17.33 -4.01 -6.43
CA GLY A 353 -18.77 -3.79 -6.59
C GLY A 353 -19.63 -4.93 -6.06
N VAL A 354 -19.16 -6.18 -6.15
CA VAL A 354 -19.88 -7.35 -5.63
C VAL A 354 -20.09 -7.24 -4.12
N THR A 355 -19.12 -6.72 -3.37
CA THR A 355 -19.19 -6.46 -1.92
C THR A 355 -20.29 -5.46 -1.54
N THR A 356 -20.50 -4.43 -2.36
CA THR A 356 -21.43 -3.32 -2.07
C THR A 356 -22.90 -3.64 -2.40
N LEU A 357 -23.15 -4.73 -3.13
CA LEU A 357 -24.48 -5.07 -3.66
C LEU A 357 -25.30 -5.99 -2.74
N GLY A 358 -24.69 -6.59 -1.71
CA GLY A 358 -25.37 -7.53 -0.82
C GLY A 358 -26.36 -6.91 0.18
N GLY A 359 -26.41 -5.57 0.28
CA GLY A 359 -27.17 -4.87 1.32
C GLY A 359 -26.63 -5.13 2.74
N PRO A 360 -27.20 -4.47 3.76
CA PRO A 360 -26.85 -4.74 5.16
C PRO A 360 -27.31 -6.16 5.54
N GLY A 361 -26.35 -7.08 5.70
CA GLY A 361 -26.60 -8.44 6.20
C GLY A 361 -26.06 -9.60 5.35
N ASN A 362 -25.63 -9.38 4.10
CA ASN A 362 -24.97 -10.43 3.31
C ASN A 362 -23.46 -10.50 3.57
N ALA A 363 -22.95 -11.71 3.76
CA ALA A 363 -21.51 -12.00 3.78
C ALA A 363 -20.92 -11.57 2.43
N ALA A 364 -20.01 -10.59 2.43
CA ALA A 364 -19.38 -10.14 1.20
C ALA A 364 -18.36 -11.19 0.74
N ASP A 365 -18.24 -11.35 -0.57
CA ASP A 365 -17.15 -12.14 -1.11
C ASP A 365 -15.80 -11.51 -0.74
N VAL A 366 -14.89 -12.35 -0.25
CA VAL A 366 -13.55 -11.95 0.23
C VAL A 366 -12.74 -11.24 -0.84
N HIS A 367 -12.87 -11.61 -2.12
CA HIS A 367 -12.13 -10.99 -3.21
C HIS A 367 -12.57 -9.55 -3.43
N GLY A 368 -13.86 -9.26 -3.27
CA GLY A 368 -14.37 -7.90 -3.41
C GLY A 368 -13.83 -6.97 -2.30
N VAL A 369 -13.67 -7.48 -1.07
CA VAL A 369 -13.02 -6.74 0.03
C VAL A 369 -11.55 -6.45 -0.30
N PHE A 370 -10.79 -7.46 -0.75
CA PHE A 370 -9.40 -7.27 -1.18
C PHE A 370 -9.26 -6.36 -2.40
N ALA A 371 -10.19 -6.42 -3.37
CA ALA A 371 -10.20 -5.54 -4.52
C ALA A 371 -10.38 -4.07 -4.09
N GLY A 372 -11.28 -3.81 -3.13
CA GLY A 372 -11.42 -2.50 -2.49
C GLY A 372 -10.12 -2.02 -1.86
N LEU A 373 -9.41 -2.88 -1.14
CA LEU A 373 -8.11 -2.58 -0.53
C LEU A 373 -7.01 -2.29 -1.57
N VAL A 374 -6.94 -3.07 -2.65
CA VAL A 374 -5.99 -2.86 -3.76
C VAL A 374 -6.27 -1.52 -4.45
N LEU A 375 -7.53 -1.23 -4.76
CA LEU A 375 -7.94 0.04 -5.36
C LEU A 375 -7.63 1.21 -4.44
N MET A 376 -7.91 1.09 -3.14
CA MET A 376 -7.60 2.11 -2.15
C MET A 376 -6.10 2.36 -2.04
N THR A 377 -5.29 1.29 -2.05
CA THR A 377 -3.82 1.41 -1.99
C THR A 377 -3.27 2.05 -3.26
N PHE A 378 -3.80 1.68 -4.44
CA PHE A 378 -3.39 2.23 -5.72
C PHE A 378 -3.83 3.68 -5.91
N HIS A 379 -5.11 3.99 -5.68
CA HIS A 379 -5.67 5.34 -5.85
C HIS A 379 -5.42 6.27 -4.68
N GLY A 380 -5.09 5.73 -3.50
CA GLY A 380 -4.59 6.50 -2.37
C GLY A 380 -3.48 7.44 -2.82
N VAL A 381 -2.67 7.07 -3.81
CA VAL A 381 -1.60 7.91 -4.37
C VAL A 381 -2.10 9.03 -5.30
N VAL A 382 -3.26 8.91 -5.97
CA VAL A 382 -3.60 9.74 -7.16
C VAL A 382 -5.02 10.33 -7.18
N LEU A 383 -6.06 9.66 -6.65
CA LEU A 383 -7.47 10.08 -6.81
C LEU A 383 -8.30 9.80 -5.55
N LEU A 384 -8.27 10.75 -4.60
CA LEU A 384 -8.99 10.69 -3.32
C LEU A 384 -10.53 10.67 -3.44
N LEU A 385 -11.10 11.19 -4.55
CA LEU A 385 -12.55 11.45 -4.63
C LEU A 385 -13.39 10.25 -5.10
N THR A 386 -12.85 9.39 -5.96
CA THR A 386 -13.64 8.35 -6.65
C THR A 386 -13.90 7.11 -5.80
N TYR A 387 -13.21 6.94 -4.67
CA TYR A 387 -13.23 5.67 -3.90
C TYR A 387 -13.67 5.82 -2.45
N ARG A 388 -14.03 7.03 -2.04
CA ARG A 388 -14.54 7.31 -0.68
C ARG A 388 -15.78 6.48 -0.35
N ALA A 389 -16.68 6.22 -1.30
CA ALA A 389 -17.84 5.37 -1.08
C ALA A 389 -17.50 3.90 -0.74
N ILE A 390 -16.44 3.35 -1.34
CA ILE A 390 -15.95 1.99 -1.00
C ILE A 390 -15.38 2.00 0.41
N VAL A 391 -14.57 3.01 0.74
CA VAL A 391 -13.96 3.16 2.06
C VAL A 391 -15.03 3.31 3.13
N ASP A 392 -16.00 4.21 2.95
CA ASP A 392 -17.08 4.46 3.89
C ASP A 392 -17.94 3.18 4.10
N SER A 393 -18.23 2.44 3.02
CA SER A 393 -19.00 1.19 3.10
C SER A 393 -18.25 0.09 3.84
N ILE A 394 -16.94 -0.04 3.62
CA ILE A 394 -16.13 -1.09 4.23
C ILE A 394 -15.76 -0.72 5.68
N GLU A 395 -15.48 0.56 5.96
CA GLU A 395 -15.26 1.08 7.31
C GLU A 395 -16.49 0.89 8.19
N ALA A 396 -17.70 1.15 7.66
CA ALA A 396 -18.94 0.87 8.36
C ALA A 396 -19.12 -0.62 8.69
N ARG A 397 -18.55 -1.51 7.87
CA ARG A 397 -18.63 -2.97 8.05
C ARG A 397 -17.59 -3.50 9.04
N TYR A 398 -16.37 -2.94 9.03
CA TYR A 398 -15.25 -3.38 9.87
C TYR A 398 -14.64 -2.21 10.66
N PRO A 399 -15.39 -1.59 11.61
CA PRO A 399 -14.96 -0.37 12.28
C PRO A 399 -13.69 -0.54 13.14
N THR A 400 -13.36 -1.77 13.54
CA THR A 400 -12.19 -2.14 14.34
C THR A 400 -11.05 -2.75 13.52
N GLY A 401 -11.23 -2.92 12.21
CA GLY A 401 -10.24 -3.59 11.37
C GLY A 401 -8.99 -2.72 11.15
N ALA A 402 -7.84 -3.21 11.62
CA ALA A 402 -6.57 -2.48 11.56
C ALA A 402 -6.17 -2.07 10.13
N LEU A 403 -6.42 -2.91 9.12
CA LEU A 403 -6.16 -2.55 7.72
C LEU A 403 -6.96 -1.33 7.26
N TRP A 404 -8.20 -1.16 7.72
CA TRP A 404 -9.06 -0.03 7.35
C TRP A 404 -8.65 1.24 8.08
N ILE A 405 -8.39 1.12 9.38
CA ILE A 405 -7.85 2.19 10.21
C ILE A 405 -6.54 2.72 9.62
N LEU A 406 -5.63 1.83 9.23
CA LEU A 406 -4.36 2.17 8.60
C LEU A 406 -4.57 3.00 7.33
N ASN A 407 -5.44 2.54 6.44
CA ASN A 407 -5.65 3.25 5.17
C ASN A 407 -6.45 4.55 5.34
N ARG A 408 -7.38 4.62 6.31
CA ARG A 408 -8.04 5.87 6.70
C ARG A 408 -7.02 6.89 7.19
N ALA A 409 -6.12 6.52 8.10
CA ALA A 409 -5.07 7.39 8.58
C ALA A 409 -4.16 7.88 7.44
N LYS A 410 -3.81 7.00 6.48
CA LYS A 410 -3.09 7.39 5.26
C LYS A 410 -3.85 8.43 4.44
N ILE A 411 -5.15 8.23 4.20
CA ILE A 411 -6.01 9.20 3.49
C ILE A 411 -6.03 10.55 4.21
N MET A 412 -6.21 10.55 5.54
CA MET A 412 -6.23 11.77 6.35
C MET A 412 -4.90 12.51 6.24
N ARG A 413 -3.77 11.81 6.39
CA ARG A 413 -2.43 12.36 6.18
C ARG A 413 -2.23 12.90 4.76
N MET A 414 -2.79 12.24 3.75
CA MET A 414 -2.74 12.70 2.35
C MET A 414 -3.63 13.90 2.06
N SER A 415 -4.66 14.10 2.88
CA SER A 415 -5.60 15.22 2.80
C SER A 415 -5.20 16.39 3.71
N ASN A 416 -3.94 16.39 4.18
CA ASN A 416 -3.39 17.38 5.12
C ASN A 416 -4.10 17.43 6.48
N ASP A 417 -4.64 16.31 6.94
CA ASP A 417 -5.20 16.11 8.28
C ASP A 417 -4.34 15.11 9.06
N ALA A 418 -3.11 15.53 9.39
CA ALA A 418 -2.17 14.69 10.14
C ALA A 418 -2.61 14.51 11.60
N THR A 419 -3.21 15.53 12.22
CA THR A 419 -3.73 15.44 13.59
C THR A 419 -4.83 14.41 13.72
N GLY A 420 -5.81 14.41 12.79
CA GLY A 420 -6.86 13.41 12.73
C GLY A 420 -6.32 12.01 12.45
N ALA A 421 -5.32 11.88 11.56
CA ALA A 421 -4.64 10.61 11.31
C ALA A 421 -4.01 10.04 12.60
N ILE A 422 -3.28 10.87 13.35
CA ILE A 422 -2.67 10.46 14.63
C ILE A 422 -3.74 10.03 15.64
N ALA A 423 -4.81 10.81 15.79
CA ALA A 423 -5.88 10.50 16.74
C ALA A 423 -6.59 9.18 16.43
N VAL A 424 -6.83 8.88 15.15
CA VAL A 424 -7.43 7.61 14.72
C VAL A 424 -6.50 6.43 15.01
N LEU A 425 -5.20 6.56 14.73
CA LEU A 425 -4.21 5.52 14.99
C LEU A 425 -4.02 5.26 16.50
N GLN A 426 -3.92 6.32 17.30
CA GLN A 426 -3.78 6.20 18.76
C GLN A 426 -5.00 5.50 19.38
N ARG A 427 -6.22 5.93 19.02
CA ARG A 427 -7.45 5.29 19.50
C ARG A 427 -7.53 3.80 19.14
N ALA A 428 -7.10 3.44 17.93
CA ALA A 428 -7.07 2.04 17.52
C ALA A 428 -6.10 1.20 18.37
N LEU A 429 -4.96 1.79 18.76
CA LEU A 429 -3.93 1.15 19.58
C LEU A 429 -4.27 1.11 21.08
N GLU A 430 -5.32 1.79 21.53
CA GLU A 430 -5.87 1.68 22.89
C GLU A 430 -6.75 0.42 23.07
N ALA A 431 -7.29 -0.12 21.98
CA ALA A 431 -8.10 -1.33 22.02
C ALA A 431 -7.26 -2.56 22.37
N PRO A 432 -7.86 -3.61 22.99
CA PRO A 432 -7.18 -4.86 23.28
C PRO A 432 -6.50 -5.42 22.02
N GLN A 433 -5.20 -5.69 22.12
CA GLN A 433 -4.39 -6.19 21.00
C GLN A 433 -4.77 -7.64 20.68
N THR A 434 -5.62 -7.84 19.67
CA THR A 434 -6.08 -9.17 19.23
C THR A 434 -5.28 -9.71 18.04
N PHE A 435 -4.55 -8.85 17.34
CA PHE A 435 -3.68 -9.21 16.21
C PHE A 435 -2.42 -8.34 16.17
N VAL A 436 -1.40 -8.74 16.92
CA VAL A 436 -0.16 -7.96 17.12
C VAL A 436 0.47 -7.53 15.80
N GLN A 437 0.48 -8.39 14.78
CA GLN A 437 1.08 -8.09 13.49
C GLN A 437 0.37 -6.95 12.75
N ALA A 438 -0.95 -6.83 12.87
CA ALA A 438 -1.67 -5.70 12.31
C ALA A 438 -1.50 -4.43 13.15
N ASP A 439 -1.41 -4.57 14.47
CA ASP A 439 -1.09 -3.45 15.37
C ASP A 439 0.30 -2.88 15.08
N THR A 440 1.28 -3.72 14.72
CA THR A 440 2.60 -3.29 14.24
C THR A 440 2.50 -2.34 13.06
N LEU A 441 1.60 -2.61 12.09
CA LEU A 441 1.40 -1.72 10.94
C LEU A 441 0.84 -0.36 11.37
N LEU A 442 -0.07 -0.34 12.36
CA LEU A 442 -0.63 0.88 12.92
C LEU A 442 0.44 1.69 13.67
N VAL A 443 1.26 1.04 14.51
CA VAL A 443 2.38 1.69 15.20
C VAL A 443 3.39 2.25 14.19
N PHE A 444 3.64 1.53 13.09
CA PHE A 444 4.54 2.00 12.03
C PHE A 444 4.01 3.27 11.35
N GLU A 445 2.76 3.31 10.90
CA GLU A 445 2.17 4.53 10.32
C GLU A 445 2.11 5.67 11.35
N LEU A 446 1.82 5.35 12.62
CA LEU A 446 1.81 6.33 13.70
C LEU A 446 3.20 6.95 13.90
N ALA A 447 4.25 6.14 14.00
CA ALA A 447 5.63 6.60 14.19
C ALA A 447 6.07 7.57 13.08
N TRP A 448 5.79 7.24 11.82
CA TRP A 448 6.11 8.12 10.69
C TRP A 448 5.25 9.38 10.65
N THR A 449 3.96 9.30 11.03
CA THR A 449 3.07 10.47 11.07
C THR A 449 3.46 11.42 12.20
N LEU A 450 3.84 10.89 13.37
CA LEU A 450 4.39 11.68 14.48
C LEU A 450 5.70 12.36 14.10
N LEU A 451 6.62 11.62 13.48
CA LEU A 451 7.89 12.17 13.01
C LEU A 451 7.69 13.28 11.98
N ALA A 452 6.77 13.09 11.03
CA ALA A 452 6.40 14.10 10.03
C ALA A 452 5.92 15.41 10.68
N GLN A 453 5.33 15.33 11.87
CA GLN A 453 4.79 16.45 12.63
C GLN A 453 5.77 16.95 13.71
N ARG A 454 7.04 16.54 13.67
CA ARG A 454 8.09 16.86 14.66
C ARG A 454 7.71 16.54 16.11
N ARG A 455 6.81 15.57 16.34
CA ARG A 455 6.48 15.02 17.66
C ARG A 455 7.55 14.01 18.08
N HIS A 456 8.78 14.50 18.27
CA HIS A 456 10.00 13.69 18.35
C HIS A 456 9.99 12.66 19.49
N GLN A 457 9.51 13.02 20.68
CA GLN A 457 9.46 12.08 21.80
C GLN A 457 8.53 10.90 21.48
N GLU A 458 7.30 11.18 21.09
CA GLU A 458 6.31 10.15 20.76
C GLU A 458 6.73 9.31 19.55
N ALA A 459 7.36 9.93 18.55
CA ALA A 459 7.92 9.21 17.41
C ALA A 459 9.04 8.25 17.85
N ALA A 460 9.97 8.70 18.71
CA ALA A 460 11.05 7.87 19.24
C ALA A 460 10.49 6.67 20.02
N ASP A 461 9.51 6.91 20.89
CA ASP A 461 8.86 5.86 21.68
C ASP A 461 8.14 4.85 20.77
N ALA A 462 7.46 5.32 19.73
CA ALA A 462 6.80 4.46 18.75
C ALA A 462 7.81 3.62 17.93
N PHE A 463 8.95 4.20 17.51
CA PHE A 463 9.99 3.46 16.81
C PHE A 463 10.68 2.43 17.71
N VAL A 464 10.94 2.75 18.97
CA VAL A 464 11.47 1.78 19.95
C VAL A 464 10.47 0.65 20.17
N ARG A 465 9.18 0.97 20.36
CA ARG A 465 8.10 -0.03 20.49
C ARG A 465 8.04 -1.00 19.31
N LEU A 466 8.31 -0.56 18.08
CA LEU A 466 8.36 -1.47 16.92
C LEU A 466 9.39 -2.59 17.07
N THR A 467 10.46 -2.40 17.85
CA THR A 467 11.45 -3.46 18.10
C THR A 467 10.92 -4.60 18.99
N GLU A 468 9.87 -4.34 19.76
CA GLU A 468 9.19 -5.34 20.59
C GLU A 468 8.11 -6.10 19.81
N LEU A 469 7.59 -5.48 18.73
CA LEU A 469 6.44 -5.99 17.98
C LEU A 469 6.81 -6.76 16.70
N ASN A 470 8.02 -6.55 16.17
CA ASN A 470 8.50 -7.25 14.98
C ASN A 470 10.01 -7.43 15.00
N SER A 471 10.55 -8.20 14.05
CA SER A 471 11.98 -8.49 13.91
C SER A 471 12.68 -7.69 12.79
N TRP A 472 11.98 -6.75 12.15
CA TRP A 472 12.46 -6.04 10.97
C TRP A 472 13.34 -4.85 11.34
N SER A 473 14.62 -4.90 10.94
CA SER A 473 15.60 -3.81 11.00
C SER A 473 15.56 -2.95 12.27
N HIS A 474 15.68 -3.59 13.44
CA HIS A 474 15.78 -2.89 14.73
C HIS A 474 16.83 -1.78 14.73
N ALA A 475 17.94 -1.99 14.02
CA ALA A 475 18.99 -0.99 13.83
C ALA A 475 18.45 0.29 13.16
N THR A 476 17.55 0.16 12.17
CA THR A 476 16.91 1.32 11.53
C THR A 476 16.02 2.08 12.51
N TYR A 477 15.19 1.37 13.29
CA TYR A 477 14.32 2.01 14.27
C TYR A 477 15.11 2.75 15.35
N TYR A 478 16.18 2.14 15.88
CA TYR A 478 17.07 2.78 16.85
C TYR A 478 17.77 4.01 16.27
N PHE A 479 18.22 3.95 15.03
CA PHE A 479 18.85 5.09 14.37
C PHE A 479 17.88 6.27 14.18
N ILE A 480 16.63 6.00 13.81
CA ILE A 480 15.59 7.04 13.68
C ILE A 480 15.23 7.61 15.06
N ALA A 481 15.01 6.76 16.07
CA ALA A 481 14.72 7.19 17.44
C ALA A 481 15.87 8.03 18.02
N ALA A 482 17.12 7.64 17.79
CA ALA A 482 18.28 8.44 18.17
C ALA A 482 18.27 9.83 17.51
N GLY A 483 17.88 9.93 16.24
CA GLY A 483 17.71 11.22 15.57
C GLY A 483 16.64 12.11 16.21
N CYS A 484 15.53 11.52 16.65
CA CYS A 484 14.52 12.24 17.41
C CYS A 484 15.10 12.81 18.72
N TYR A 485 15.88 12.02 19.46
CA TYR A 485 16.56 12.47 20.68
C TYR A 485 17.64 13.52 20.40
N VAL A 486 18.36 13.45 19.27
CA VAL A 486 19.29 14.52 18.83
C VAL A 486 18.53 15.83 18.62
N SER A 487 17.37 15.77 17.95
CA SER A 487 16.53 16.94 17.65
C SER A 487 15.98 17.62 18.91
N MET A 488 15.73 16.84 19.97
CA MET A 488 15.29 17.34 21.28
C MET A 488 16.46 17.80 22.17
N GLY A 489 17.72 17.64 21.74
CA GLY A 489 18.89 17.92 22.57
C GLY A 489 19.20 16.86 23.64
N ALA A 490 18.48 15.74 23.68
CA ALA A 490 18.66 14.63 24.61
C ALA A 490 19.82 13.71 24.18
N ARG A 491 21.04 14.28 24.11
CA ARG A 491 22.23 13.62 23.55
C ARG A 491 22.63 12.33 24.26
N ALA A 492 22.45 12.23 25.58
CA ALA A 492 22.74 11.01 26.32
C ALA A 492 21.89 9.82 25.86
N LYS A 493 20.57 10.03 25.66
CA LYS A 493 19.67 8.97 25.19
C LYS A 493 19.93 8.60 23.73
N ALA A 494 20.26 9.59 22.89
CA ALA A 494 20.70 9.32 21.53
C ALA A 494 22.00 8.48 21.48
N GLN A 495 22.97 8.77 22.35
CA GLN A 495 24.23 8.01 22.46
C GLN A 495 23.96 6.56 22.86
N GLU A 496 23.12 6.32 23.87
CA GLU A 496 22.69 4.98 24.30
C GLU A 496 22.14 4.14 23.14
N LEU A 497 21.22 4.70 22.34
CA LEU A 497 20.63 3.99 21.21
C LEU A 497 21.64 3.75 20.07
N LEU A 498 22.52 4.71 19.80
CA LEU A 498 23.52 4.59 18.73
C LEU A 498 24.64 3.60 19.10
N ASP A 499 24.98 3.49 20.39
CA ASP A 499 25.97 2.51 20.89
C ASP A 499 25.45 1.07 20.86
N ALA A 500 24.13 0.87 20.86
CA ALA A 500 23.53 -0.46 20.67
C ALA A 500 23.55 -0.93 19.20
N LEU A 501 23.73 -0.02 18.23
CA LEU A 501 23.65 -0.36 16.80
C LEU A 501 24.67 -1.38 16.32
N PRO A 502 25.97 -1.35 16.71
CA PRO A 502 26.94 -2.34 16.26
C PRO A 502 26.51 -3.79 16.54
N GLU A 503 25.91 -4.05 17.71
CA GLU A 503 25.39 -5.38 18.05
C GLU A 503 24.18 -5.73 17.18
N LEU A 504 23.21 -4.82 17.04
CA LEU A 504 22.01 -5.03 16.22
C LEU A 504 22.37 -5.29 14.74
N LEU A 505 23.36 -4.57 14.22
CA LEU A 505 23.88 -4.69 12.85
C LEU A 505 24.73 -5.97 12.64
N ALA A 506 25.16 -6.64 13.70
CA ALA A 506 25.97 -7.87 13.64
C ALA A 506 25.12 -9.15 13.74
N ARG A 507 23.84 -9.05 14.16
CA ARG A 507 22.93 -10.20 14.22
C ARG A 507 22.76 -10.78 12.82
N LYS A 508 22.98 -12.10 12.69
CA LYS A 508 22.86 -12.82 11.41
C LYS A 508 21.47 -12.62 10.83
N LYS A 509 21.41 -11.99 9.66
CA LYS A 509 20.18 -11.90 8.88
C LYS A 509 19.95 -13.21 8.16
N ILE A 510 18.71 -13.69 8.18
CA ILE A 510 18.24 -14.74 7.28
C ILE A 510 18.53 -14.22 5.84
N GLY A 511 19.23 -15.00 5.01
CA GLY A 511 19.63 -14.58 3.65
C GLY A 511 21.01 -13.93 3.49
N GLY A 512 21.74 -13.61 4.58
CA GLY A 512 23.18 -13.29 4.55
C GLY A 512 23.62 -11.98 3.87
N LYS A 513 22.69 -11.11 3.45
CA LYS A 513 22.99 -9.77 2.92
C LYS A 513 22.47 -8.69 3.87
N ASP A 514 23.27 -7.63 4.04
CA ASP A 514 22.84 -6.47 4.81
C ASP A 514 21.71 -5.71 4.09
N LEU A 515 20.65 -5.35 4.83
CA LEU A 515 19.62 -4.43 4.35
C LEU A 515 20.28 -3.11 3.88
N PRO A 516 19.89 -2.53 2.73
CA PRO A 516 20.51 -1.31 2.20
C PRO A 516 20.53 -0.13 3.19
N THR A 517 19.48 0.02 4.01
CA THR A 517 19.42 1.06 5.04
C THR A 517 20.47 0.85 6.13
N GLU A 518 20.73 -0.40 6.52
CA GLU A 518 21.71 -0.73 7.54
C GLU A 518 23.16 -0.55 7.06
N VAL A 519 23.42 -0.73 5.76
CA VAL A 519 24.70 -0.38 5.14
C VAL A 519 24.98 1.11 5.29
N LEU A 520 23.99 1.96 5.00
CA LEU A 520 24.10 3.41 5.18
C LEU A 520 24.31 3.78 6.66
N ILE A 521 23.55 3.17 7.58
CA ILE A 521 23.66 3.41 9.03
C ILE A 521 25.09 3.09 9.52
N ARG A 522 25.66 1.97 9.08
CA ARG A 522 27.04 1.59 9.42
C ARG A 522 28.05 2.64 8.97
N LYS A 523 27.92 3.13 7.73
CA LYS A 523 28.78 4.21 7.21
C LYS A 523 28.59 5.52 7.98
N LYS A 524 27.36 5.84 8.39
CA LYS A 524 27.03 7.05 9.16
C LYS A 524 27.59 7.04 10.58
N LEU A 525 27.59 5.89 11.26
CA LEU A 525 28.23 5.76 12.58
C LEU A 525 29.72 6.07 12.51
N GLU A 526 30.43 5.51 11.53
CA GLU A 526 31.85 5.80 11.34
C GLU A 526 32.08 7.27 10.93
N PHE A 527 31.22 7.82 10.07
CA PHE A 527 31.26 9.24 9.72
C PHE A 527 31.17 10.17 10.95
N TYR A 528 30.28 9.88 11.91
CA TYR A 528 30.16 10.69 13.13
C TYR A 528 31.36 10.53 14.06
N LYS A 529 31.87 9.30 14.24
CA LYS A 529 33.08 9.04 15.04
C LYS A 529 34.31 9.75 14.45
N GLU A 530 34.47 9.70 13.14
CA GLU A 530 35.54 10.41 12.43
C GLU A 530 35.41 11.92 12.60
N LYS A 531 34.20 12.48 12.49
CA LYS A 531 33.93 13.90 12.71
C LYS A 531 34.30 14.33 14.13
N GLN A 532 33.85 13.58 15.14
CA GLN A 532 34.17 13.85 16.54
C GLN A 532 35.68 13.80 16.79
N LYS A 533 36.37 12.80 16.24
CA LYS A 533 37.83 12.69 16.29
C LYS A 533 38.53 13.88 15.64
N ARG A 534 38.11 14.31 14.44
CA ARG A 534 38.67 15.48 13.74
C ARG A 534 38.53 16.76 14.55
N ARG A 535 37.48 16.88 15.36
CA ARG A 535 37.24 18.02 16.26
C ARG A 535 38.03 17.95 17.57
N GLY A 536 38.82 16.89 17.78
CA GLY A 536 39.56 16.67 19.03
C GLY A 536 38.67 16.20 20.18
N GLY A 537 37.43 15.80 19.91
CA GLY A 537 36.54 15.20 20.91
C GLY A 537 36.78 13.71 21.09
N ASP A 538 36.20 13.13 22.14
CA ASP A 538 36.23 11.69 22.39
C ASP A 538 35.35 10.96 21.37
N PRO A 539 35.88 10.06 20.51
CA PRO A 539 35.10 9.30 19.54
C PRO A 539 33.99 8.44 20.16
N ALA A 540 34.05 8.12 21.46
CA ALA A 540 32.96 7.44 22.17
C ALA A 540 31.75 8.36 22.40
N LYS A 541 31.92 9.68 22.32
CA LYS A 541 30.85 10.69 22.46
C LYS A 541 30.47 11.32 21.12
N PHE A 542 30.46 10.52 20.07
CA PHE A 542 30.25 11.01 18.70
C PHE A 542 28.90 11.71 18.49
N VAL A 543 27.91 11.48 19.35
CA VAL A 543 26.62 12.19 19.32
C VAL A 543 26.75 13.69 19.55
N GLU A 544 27.80 14.16 20.23
CA GLU A 544 28.04 15.59 20.45
C GLU A 544 28.23 16.36 19.13
N CYS A 545 28.84 15.73 18.12
CA CYS A 545 29.08 16.37 16.83
C CYS A 545 27.94 16.22 15.81
N ILE A 546 26.84 15.52 16.14
CA ILE A 546 25.72 15.36 15.21
C ILE A 546 24.89 16.65 15.19
N SER A 547 24.87 17.30 14.03
CA SER A 547 24.19 18.59 13.82
C SER A 547 22.91 18.47 12.98
N ILE A 548 22.86 17.53 12.03
CA ILE A 548 21.66 17.21 11.25
C ILE A 548 21.11 15.90 11.80
N SER A 549 19.82 15.89 12.13
CA SER A 549 19.19 14.72 12.72
C SER A 549 19.25 13.49 11.78
N PRO A 550 19.72 12.33 12.28
CA PRO A 550 19.57 11.03 11.62
C PRO A 550 18.13 10.72 11.15
N SER A 551 17.12 11.16 11.90
CA SER A 551 15.71 10.94 11.55
C SER A 551 15.31 11.75 10.32
N ASP A 552 15.83 12.97 10.19
CA ASP A 552 15.52 13.85 9.06
C ASP A 552 16.20 13.34 7.79
N GLU A 553 17.43 12.83 7.90
CA GLU A 553 18.11 12.20 6.77
C GLU A 553 17.33 10.97 6.24
N LEU A 554 16.92 10.06 7.12
CA LEU A 554 16.15 8.89 6.69
C LEU A 554 14.73 9.22 6.21
N SER A 555 14.14 10.31 6.70
CA SER A 555 12.82 10.79 6.27
C SER A 555 12.75 11.16 4.79
N ILE A 556 13.89 11.46 4.15
CA ILE A 556 13.97 11.66 2.69
C ILE A 556 13.51 10.40 1.94
N PHE A 557 13.94 9.21 2.39
CA PHE A 557 13.65 7.94 1.70
C PHE A 557 12.24 7.40 1.93
N TRP A 558 11.57 7.89 2.98
CA TRP A 558 10.16 7.64 3.25
C TRP A 558 9.24 8.75 2.74
N ASN A 559 9.78 9.76 2.05
CA ASN A 559 9.05 10.87 1.47
C ASN A 559 8.20 11.63 2.51
N THR A 560 8.68 11.70 3.76
CA THR A 560 7.95 12.23 4.92
C THR A 560 7.60 13.71 4.74
N PHE A 561 8.53 14.48 4.17
CA PHE A 561 8.44 15.94 4.08
C PHE A 561 7.50 16.49 3.00
N GLN A 562 7.01 15.66 2.07
CA GLN A 562 6.13 16.16 1.01
C GLN A 562 4.72 16.52 1.48
N ARG A 563 4.36 16.14 2.72
CA ARG A 563 2.99 16.20 3.25
C ARG A 563 2.98 16.67 4.70
N ILE A 564 3.85 17.62 5.00
CA ILE A 564 3.91 18.31 6.30
C ILE A 564 3.26 19.68 6.17
N ASP A 565 2.75 20.19 7.28
CA ASP A 565 2.17 21.52 7.35
C ASP A 565 3.25 22.60 7.22
N ASP A 566 2.83 23.79 6.76
CA ASP A 566 3.73 24.91 6.49
C ASP A 566 4.53 25.29 7.74
N ALA A 567 3.88 25.36 8.90
CA ALA A 567 4.54 25.63 10.17
C ALA A 567 5.63 24.60 10.53
N VAL A 568 5.43 23.33 10.16
CA VAL A 568 6.41 22.27 10.39
C VAL A 568 7.60 22.42 9.43
N ALA A 569 7.33 22.73 8.16
CA ALA A 569 8.37 23.02 7.17
C ALA A 569 9.21 24.24 7.56
N GLU A 570 8.57 25.32 8.01
CA GLU A 570 9.23 26.53 8.53
C GLU A 570 10.15 26.20 9.71
N ALA A 571 9.69 25.37 10.63
CA ALA A 571 10.46 25.01 11.80
C ALA A 571 11.68 24.13 11.45
N HIS A 572 11.59 23.24 10.46
CA HIS A 572 12.75 22.55 9.89
C HIS A 572 13.72 23.52 9.20
N ILE A 573 13.22 24.50 8.45
CA ILE A 573 14.07 25.50 7.80
C ILE A 573 14.83 26.32 8.85
N ALA A 574 14.15 26.78 9.91
CA ALA A 574 14.77 27.56 10.97
C ALA A 574 15.93 26.80 11.64
N GLU A 575 15.73 25.52 11.96
CA GLU A 575 16.77 24.66 12.56
C GLU A 575 17.96 24.48 11.61
N LEU A 576 17.71 24.13 10.34
CA LEU A 576 18.76 23.87 9.36
C LEU A 576 19.52 25.14 8.94
N ALA A 577 18.84 26.28 8.86
CA ALA A 577 19.41 27.58 8.49
C ALA A 577 20.32 28.16 9.58
N ALA A 578 20.05 27.83 10.85
CA ALA A 578 20.86 28.26 11.99
C ALA A 578 22.27 27.63 11.98
N LEU A 579 22.44 26.46 11.36
CA LEU A 579 23.70 25.72 11.32
C LEU A 579 24.77 26.46 10.51
N SER A 580 25.99 26.54 11.05
CA SER A 580 27.15 27.10 10.38
C SER A 580 27.82 26.06 9.44
N PRO A 581 28.35 26.47 8.26
CA PRO A 581 28.35 27.82 7.72
C PRO A 581 26.97 28.24 7.24
N HIS A 582 26.57 29.49 7.47
CA HIS A 582 25.25 29.98 7.08
C HIS A 582 25.03 29.90 5.56
N VAL A 583 23.79 29.63 5.17
CA VAL A 583 23.35 29.59 3.76
C VAL A 583 22.80 30.95 3.38
N ALA A 584 23.23 31.47 2.23
CA ALA A 584 22.61 32.61 1.58
C ALA A 584 22.24 32.21 0.15
N LEU A 585 21.16 32.79 -0.38
CA LEU A 585 20.67 32.53 -1.73
C LEU A 585 20.56 33.83 -2.52
N ALA A 586 20.77 33.78 -3.84
CA ALA A 586 20.49 34.93 -4.71
C ALA A 586 18.97 35.10 -4.89
N GLU A 587 18.25 33.98 -4.90
CA GLU A 587 16.81 33.90 -4.95
C GLU A 587 16.19 34.33 -3.63
N HIS A 588 15.10 35.10 -3.70
CA HIS A 588 14.41 35.55 -2.52
C HIS A 588 13.79 34.37 -1.74
N SER A 589 14.31 34.13 -0.54
CA SER A 589 13.68 33.30 0.49
C SER A 589 13.37 34.17 1.70
N PRO A 590 12.16 34.12 2.27
CA PRO A 590 11.86 34.83 3.51
C PRO A 590 12.60 34.24 4.73
N PHE A 591 13.20 33.05 4.58
CA PHE A 591 13.86 32.33 5.67
C PHE A 591 15.39 32.33 5.58
N LEU A 592 15.96 32.75 4.45
CA LEU A 592 17.41 32.75 4.23
C LEU A 592 17.88 34.14 3.78
N PRO A 593 19.07 34.59 4.23
CA PRO A 593 19.62 35.88 3.81
C PRO A 593 19.91 35.89 2.31
N ALA A 594 19.73 37.06 1.70
CA ALA A 594 20.12 37.29 0.32
C ALA A 594 21.65 37.34 0.17
N VAL A 595 22.18 36.85 -0.95
CA VAL A 595 23.58 37.06 -1.32
C VAL A 595 23.77 38.53 -1.68
N ASP A 596 24.53 39.26 -0.85
CA ASP A 596 24.94 40.62 -1.18
C ASP A 596 26.16 40.56 -2.13
N GLU A 597 25.93 40.85 -3.42
CA GLU A 597 26.96 40.82 -4.48
C GLU A 597 28.17 41.71 -4.16
N LYS A 598 28.01 42.78 -3.36
CA LYS A 598 29.11 43.68 -2.98
C LYS A 598 29.97 43.15 -1.84
N HIS A 599 29.47 42.19 -1.05
CA HIS A 599 30.17 41.63 0.11
C HIS A 599 30.63 40.18 -0.06
N ALA A 600 30.10 39.40 -1.02
CA ALA A 600 30.48 38.01 -1.23
C ALA A 600 31.96 37.83 -1.63
N VAL A 601 32.50 38.71 -2.49
CA VAL A 601 33.92 38.72 -2.89
C VAL A 601 34.82 39.13 -1.72
N THR A 602 34.35 40.08 -0.91
CA THR A 602 35.07 40.60 0.26
C THR A 602 35.07 39.58 1.40
N ALA A 603 33.97 38.85 1.62
CA ALA A 603 33.85 37.81 2.63
C ALA A 603 34.68 36.57 2.28
N ALA A 604 34.71 36.13 1.02
CA ALA A 604 35.60 35.05 0.58
C ALA A 604 37.08 35.45 0.71
N ALA A 605 37.44 36.68 0.33
CA ALA A 605 38.80 37.20 0.47
C ALA A 605 39.20 37.49 1.94
N GLN A 606 38.24 37.79 2.82
CA GLN A 606 38.45 37.95 4.26
C GLN A 606 38.50 36.60 4.97
N LEU A 607 37.75 35.59 4.53
CA LEU A 607 37.82 34.22 5.04
C LEU A 607 39.17 33.59 4.68
N SER A 608 39.66 33.79 3.44
CA SER A 608 41.01 33.41 3.01
C SER A 608 42.15 34.18 3.71
N ARG A 609 41.89 35.39 4.23
CA ARG A 609 42.86 36.15 5.06
C ARG A 609 42.78 35.78 6.55
N ARG A 610 41.60 35.44 7.08
CA ARG A 610 41.41 34.98 8.47
C ARG A 610 41.95 33.57 8.69
N THR A 611 42.00 32.72 7.68
CA THR A 611 42.66 31.40 7.77
C THR A 611 44.18 31.48 7.95
N GLN A 612 44.80 32.67 7.82
CA GLN A 612 46.22 32.89 8.09
C GLN A 612 46.51 33.48 9.49
N LEU A 613 45.50 33.87 10.27
CA LEU A 613 45.68 34.43 11.61
C LEU A 613 45.06 33.53 12.68
N THR A 614 45.93 32.96 13.50
CA THR A 614 45.67 32.12 14.68
C THR A 614 44.73 32.79 15.67
N THR A 615 43.44 32.52 15.54
CA THR A 615 42.44 32.63 16.61
C THR A 615 41.73 31.27 16.68
N PRO A 616 41.34 30.76 17.87
CA PRO A 616 40.54 29.54 17.94
C PRO A 616 39.21 29.80 17.22
N GLN A 617 39.07 29.33 15.99
CA GLN A 617 37.81 29.43 15.28
C GLN A 617 36.82 28.51 15.97
N THR A 618 35.65 29.03 16.35
CA THR A 618 34.51 28.20 16.76
C THR A 618 34.30 27.14 15.67
N PRO A 619 34.32 25.83 16.00
CA PRO A 619 34.14 24.79 15.01
C PRO A 619 32.82 24.99 14.27
N LEU A 620 32.85 24.96 12.94
CA LEU A 620 31.62 25.01 12.12
C LEU A 620 30.72 23.83 12.50
N ASP A 621 29.40 24.00 12.49
CA ASP A 621 28.47 22.91 12.77
C ASP A 621 28.59 21.81 11.69
N LEU A 622 28.69 22.22 10.42
CA LEU A 622 28.79 21.34 9.24
C LEU A 622 30.14 21.53 8.54
N ASP A 623 31.12 20.70 8.91
CA ASP A 623 32.48 20.79 8.38
C ASP A 623 32.71 19.98 7.10
N THR A 624 31.81 19.06 6.75
CA THR A 624 31.98 18.18 5.57
C THR A 624 31.14 18.58 4.35
N PRO A 625 31.56 18.23 3.13
CA PRO A 625 30.72 18.33 1.94
C PRO A 625 29.43 17.51 2.04
N ASP A 626 29.48 16.31 2.63
CA ASP A 626 28.33 15.43 2.87
C ASP A 626 27.22 16.16 3.64
N GLU A 627 27.56 16.80 4.76
CA GLU A 627 26.60 17.50 5.61
C GLU A 627 26.02 18.74 4.92
N ARG A 628 26.85 19.50 4.22
CA ARG A 628 26.40 20.69 3.49
C ARG A 628 25.46 20.32 2.33
N ALA A 629 25.77 19.24 1.61
CA ALA A 629 24.92 18.71 0.56
C ALA A 629 23.58 18.19 1.12
N LEU A 630 23.62 17.49 2.25
CA LEU A 630 22.42 16.98 2.93
C LEU A 630 21.52 18.13 3.41
N ARG A 631 22.11 19.14 4.05
CA ARG A 631 21.37 20.35 4.46
C ARG A 631 20.73 21.04 3.26
N ALA A 632 21.47 21.23 2.17
CA ALA A 632 20.95 21.89 0.96
C ALA A 632 19.76 21.10 0.38
N LEU A 633 19.86 19.77 0.34
CA LEU A 633 18.77 18.91 -0.12
C LEU A 633 17.53 19.05 0.78
N LEU A 634 17.69 18.94 2.10
CA LEU A 634 16.58 19.08 3.06
C LEU A 634 15.92 20.46 2.96
N LEU A 635 16.71 21.54 2.97
CA LEU A 635 16.21 22.90 2.79
C LEU A 635 15.44 23.04 1.48
N GLY A 636 15.93 22.48 0.38
CA GLY A 636 15.24 22.51 -0.91
C GLY A 636 13.87 21.82 -0.85
N ILE A 637 13.78 20.67 -0.18
CA ILE A 637 12.52 19.95 0.02
C ILE A 637 11.53 20.80 0.84
N MET A 638 11.97 21.43 1.93
CA MET A 638 11.09 22.28 2.75
C MET A 638 10.63 23.54 2.00
N HIS A 639 11.54 24.23 1.29
CA HIS A 639 11.18 25.42 0.51
C HIS A 639 10.17 25.07 -0.59
N ARG A 640 10.32 23.94 -1.29
CA ARG A 640 9.33 23.48 -2.26
C ARG A 640 7.99 23.17 -1.59
N THR A 641 8.01 22.59 -0.39
CA THR A 641 6.78 22.30 0.38
C THR A 641 6.03 23.59 0.67
N LEU A 642 6.73 24.67 0.99
CA LEU A 642 6.21 26.04 1.11
C LEU A 642 5.94 26.74 -0.23
N ARG A 643 5.99 26.01 -1.35
CA ARG A 643 5.78 26.50 -2.72
C ARG A 643 6.75 27.62 -3.14
N LEU A 644 7.91 27.69 -2.50
CA LEU A 644 9.04 28.58 -2.85
C LEU A 644 9.95 27.88 -3.87
N TYR A 645 9.46 27.74 -5.10
CA TYR A 645 10.10 26.92 -6.14
C TYR A 645 11.48 27.42 -6.58
N ALA A 646 11.71 28.74 -6.61
CA ALA A 646 12.99 29.31 -7.02
C ALA A 646 14.11 29.06 -5.99
N PRO A 647 13.94 29.40 -4.68
CA PRO A 647 14.88 28.99 -3.64
C PRO A 647 15.11 27.48 -3.59
N ALA A 648 14.04 26.69 -3.72
CA ALA A 648 14.14 25.23 -3.73
C ALA A 648 15.05 24.73 -4.87
N ARG A 649 14.89 25.27 -6.08
CA ARG A 649 15.73 24.93 -7.24
C ARG A 649 17.21 25.23 -6.97
N ALA A 650 17.52 26.42 -6.45
CA ALA A 650 18.89 26.81 -6.14
C ALA A 650 19.54 25.87 -5.10
N LEU A 651 18.78 25.50 -4.08
CA LEU A 651 19.21 24.56 -3.05
C LEU A 651 19.44 23.14 -3.59
N PHE A 652 18.56 22.65 -4.47
CA PHE A 652 18.78 21.35 -5.11
C PHE A 652 19.97 21.36 -6.06
N GLU A 653 20.20 22.44 -6.81
CA GLU A 653 21.39 22.58 -7.65
C GLU A 653 22.68 22.60 -6.80
N ALA A 654 22.65 23.27 -5.65
CA ALA A 654 23.76 23.25 -4.69
C ALA A 654 24.02 21.84 -4.13
N ALA A 655 22.97 21.10 -3.78
CA ALA A 655 23.09 19.71 -3.32
C ALA A 655 23.63 18.78 -4.41
N ARG A 656 23.14 18.93 -5.66
CA ARG A 656 23.57 18.16 -6.83
C ARG A 656 25.02 18.43 -7.20
N GLY A 657 25.43 19.70 -7.14
CA GLY A 657 26.76 20.17 -7.54
C GLY A 657 27.84 19.96 -6.47
N ALA A 658 27.48 19.48 -5.28
CA ALA A 658 28.41 19.32 -4.16
C ALA A 658 29.59 18.40 -4.52
N GLN A 659 30.79 18.94 -4.42
CA GLN A 659 32.04 18.22 -4.67
C GLN A 659 32.58 17.58 -3.38
N GLY A 660 33.14 16.37 -3.49
CA GLY A 660 33.81 15.71 -2.37
C GLY A 660 32.89 15.03 -1.35
N VAL A 661 31.63 14.76 -1.70
CA VAL A 661 30.71 13.91 -0.92
C VAL A 661 31.23 12.47 -0.95
N LYS A 662 31.39 11.84 0.23
CA LYS A 662 32.01 10.49 0.35
C LYS A 662 31.06 9.40 0.84
N VAL A 663 30.19 9.72 1.79
CA VAL A 663 29.29 8.76 2.44
C VAL A 663 27.89 8.86 1.84
N SER A 664 27.39 10.07 1.67
CA SER A 664 26.02 10.35 1.23
C SER A 664 25.95 10.50 -0.30
N THR A 665 26.61 9.60 -1.02
CA THR A 665 26.80 9.68 -2.49
C THR A 665 25.48 9.64 -3.28
N TRP A 666 24.41 9.17 -2.65
CA TRP A 666 23.05 9.18 -3.16
C TRP A 666 22.44 10.59 -3.32
N ILE A 667 22.96 11.61 -2.62
CA ILE A 667 22.38 12.97 -2.59
C ILE A 667 22.26 13.57 -3.99
N ALA A 668 23.27 13.42 -4.84
CA ALA A 668 23.25 14.01 -6.18
C ALA A 668 22.14 13.43 -7.07
N GLY A 669 21.90 12.11 -6.97
CA GLY A 669 20.80 11.43 -7.68
C GLY A 669 19.44 11.87 -7.14
N VAL A 670 19.29 11.95 -5.82
CA VAL A 670 18.04 12.43 -5.20
C VAL A 670 17.78 13.90 -5.52
N ALA A 671 18.79 14.77 -5.51
CA ALA A 671 18.65 16.18 -5.85
C ALA A 671 18.17 16.37 -7.30
N LEU A 672 18.65 15.57 -8.26
CA LEU A 672 18.12 15.56 -9.63
C LEU A 672 16.65 15.14 -9.70
N PHE A 673 16.27 14.10 -8.95
CA PHE A 673 14.88 13.70 -8.83
C PHE A 673 14.01 14.83 -8.23
N GLU A 674 14.47 15.45 -7.14
CA GLU A 674 13.71 16.51 -6.47
C GLU A 674 13.64 17.80 -7.33
N LEU A 675 14.63 18.08 -8.20
CA LEU A 675 14.57 19.12 -9.23
C LEU A 675 13.45 18.84 -10.25
N ALA A 676 13.35 17.61 -10.75
CA ALA A 676 12.26 17.24 -11.67
C ALA A 676 10.89 17.44 -11.01
N VAL A 677 10.73 17.00 -9.76
CA VAL A 677 9.50 17.23 -8.99
C VAL A 677 9.23 18.72 -8.78
N ASN A 678 10.26 19.52 -8.48
CA ASN A 678 10.13 20.97 -8.30
C ASN A 678 9.58 21.66 -9.54
N GLU A 679 10.12 21.34 -10.73
CA GLU A 679 9.67 21.90 -12.00
C GLU A 679 8.23 21.49 -12.33
N LEU A 680 7.87 20.22 -12.10
CA LEU A 680 6.50 19.74 -12.33
C LEU A 680 5.50 20.43 -11.40
N LYS A 681 5.87 20.64 -10.13
CA LYS A 681 5.01 21.33 -9.15
C LYS A 681 4.87 22.82 -9.44
N GLU A 682 5.95 23.49 -9.81
CA GLU A 682 5.93 24.89 -10.24
C GLU A 682 5.06 25.06 -11.50
N ALA A 683 5.21 24.18 -12.48
CA ALA A 683 4.38 24.19 -13.68
C ALA A 683 2.91 23.94 -13.35
N GLN A 684 2.60 23.04 -12.41
CA GLN A 684 1.23 22.84 -11.95
C GLN A 684 0.63 24.10 -11.31
N ALA A 685 1.44 24.91 -10.63
CA ALA A 685 1.01 26.15 -10.00
C ALA A 685 0.91 27.34 -10.98
N THR A 686 1.70 27.35 -12.05
CA THR A 686 1.88 28.51 -12.92
C THR A 686 1.29 28.34 -14.32
N LEU A 687 1.22 27.11 -14.84
CA LEU A 687 0.70 26.82 -16.17
C LEU A 687 -0.78 26.46 -16.11
N GLY A 688 -1.57 27.08 -17.00
CA GLY A 688 -2.95 26.68 -17.23
C GLY A 688 -3.06 25.30 -17.90
N ALA A 689 -4.22 24.65 -17.79
CA ALA A 689 -4.46 23.35 -18.44
C ALA A 689 -4.36 23.41 -19.97
N GLY A 690 -4.54 24.58 -20.58
CA GLY A 690 -4.45 24.80 -22.03
C GLY A 690 -3.05 25.13 -22.56
N ASP A 691 -2.02 25.29 -21.72
CA ASP A 691 -0.66 25.61 -22.17
C ASP A 691 0.13 24.34 -22.53
N ALA A 692 -0.27 23.67 -23.60
CA ALA A 692 0.36 22.43 -24.06
C ALA A 692 1.87 22.61 -24.33
N ALA A 693 2.29 23.75 -24.87
CA ALA A 693 3.69 24.00 -25.19
C ALA A 693 4.56 24.21 -23.93
N GLY A 694 4.05 24.93 -22.93
CA GLY A 694 4.69 25.07 -21.63
C GLY A 694 4.82 23.72 -20.93
N TRP A 695 3.73 22.93 -20.90
CA TRP A 695 3.74 21.58 -20.35
C TRP A 695 4.73 20.67 -21.06
N ALA A 696 4.78 20.69 -22.40
CA ALA A 696 5.73 19.88 -23.18
C ALA A 696 7.19 20.13 -22.76
N ARG A 697 7.56 21.41 -22.61
CA ARG A 697 8.91 21.83 -22.22
C ARG A 697 9.26 21.34 -20.82
N VAL A 698 8.36 21.53 -19.86
CA VAL A 698 8.57 21.11 -18.47
C VAL A 698 8.67 19.59 -18.38
N LEU A 699 7.79 18.85 -19.05
CA LEU A 699 7.78 17.39 -19.03
C LEU A 699 9.07 16.82 -19.64
N ALA A 700 9.57 17.40 -20.73
CA ALA A 700 10.86 17.03 -21.31
C ALA A 700 12.05 17.35 -20.40
N GLY A 701 12.04 18.51 -19.73
CA GLY A 701 13.06 18.88 -18.74
C GLY A 701 13.08 17.94 -17.53
N ALA A 702 11.90 17.55 -17.04
CA ALA A 702 11.75 16.57 -15.98
C ALA A 702 12.31 15.20 -16.40
N ASP A 703 11.98 14.71 -17.59
CA ASP A 703 12.52 13.44 -18.12
C ASP A 703 14.06 13.43 -18.17
N ALA A 704 14.67 14.51 -18.67
CA ALA A 704 16.14 14.63 -18.74
C ALA A 704 16.80 14.58 -17.35
N ARG A 705 16.18 15.20 -16.34
CA ARG A 705 16.66 15.12 -14.96
C ARG A 705 16.52 13.73 -14.37
N LEU A 706 15.43 13.03 -14.69
CA LEU A 706 15.22 11.65 -14.26
C LEU A 706 16.21 10.68 -14.92
N ASP A 707 16.58 10.92 -16.19
CA ASP A 707 17.67 10.18 -16.84
C ASP A 707 19.01 10.40 -16.12
N GLY A 708 19.31 11.65 -15.75
CA GLY A 708 20.49 11.97 -14.95
C GLY A 708 20.48 11.29 -13.56
N ALA A 709 19.34 11.32 -12.87
CA ALA A 709 19.18 10.67 -11.56
C ALA A 709 19.40 9.15 -11.66
N LEU A 710 18.82 8.51 -12.69
CA LEU A 710 18.97 7.08 -12.95
C LEU A 710 20.42 6.71 -13.32
N GLY A 711 21.12 7.57 -14.06
CA GLY A 711 22.54 7.39 -14.38
C GLY A 711 23.46 7.39 -13.15
N ILE A 712 23.07 8.10 -12.08
CA ILE A 712 23.76 8.06 -10.79
C ILE A 712 23.33 6.81 -10.00
N ALA A 713 22.03 6.55 -9.89
CA ALA A 713 21.48 5.43 -9.13
C ALA A 713 21.94 4.05 -9.66
N GLY A 714 22.14 3.94 -10.97
CA GLY A 714 22.58 2.70 -11.62
C GLY A 714 24.02 2.27 -11.29
N LYS A 715 24.78 3.06 -10.53
CA LYS A 715 26.09 2.67 -10.01
C LYS A 715 25.92 1.73 -8.80
N SER A 716 26.60 0.59 -8.82
CA SER A 716 26.36 -0.51 -7.88
C SER A 716 26.75 -0.22 -6.42
N ASP A 717 27.43 0.89 -6.15
CA ASP A 717 27.94 1.31 -4.85
C ASP A 717 27.12 2.42 -4.17
N ILE A 718 26.05 2.91 -4.83
CA ILE A 718 25.18 3.94 -4.27
C ILE A 718 24.17 3.32 -3.31
N ASP A 719 24.24 3.75 -2.04
CA ASP A 719 23.28 3.31 -1.02
C ASP A 719 21.85 3.71 -1.41
N LEU A 720 20.89 2.82 -1.15
CA LEU A 720 19.45 3.04 -1.36
C LEU A 720 19.04 3.38 -2.81
N SER A 721 19.89 3.07 -3.80
CA SER A 721 19.61 3.28 -5.23
C SER A 721 18.28 2.67 -5.69
N SER A 722 17.92 1.48 -5.21
CA SER A 722 16.66 0.81 -5.55
C SER A 722 15.40 1.61 -5.16
N ARG A 723 15.47 2.39 -4.07
CA ARG A 723 14.37 3.29 -3.67
C ARG A 723 14.24 4.47 -4.63
N LEU A 724 15.37 5.04 -5.06
CA LEU A 724 15.38 6.12 -6.04
C LEU A 724 14.88 5.64 -7.41
N ASP A 725 15.32 4.46 -7.87
CA ASP A 725 14.86 3.83 -9.11
C ASP A 725 13.33 3.66 -9.13
N SER A 726 12.77 3.19 -8.01
CA SER A 726 11.33 3.02 -7.85
C SER A 726 10.58 4.35 -7.93
N ARG A 727 11.09 5.40 -7.27
CA ARG A 727 10.50 6.76 -7.32
C ARG A 727 10.58 7.36 -8.73
N ILE A 728 11.70 7.15 -9.43
CA ILE A 728 11.86 7.60 -10.83
C ILE A 728 10.82 6.92 -11.73
N ALA A 729 10.60 5.61 -11.57
CA ALA A 729 9.61 4.88 -12.35
C ALA A 729 8.19 5.43 -12.12
N LEU A 730 7.80 5.64 -10.86
CA LEU A 730 6.49 6.19 -10.51
C LEU A 730 6.28 7.61 -11.08
N LEU A 731 7.29 8.48 -10.97
CA LEU A 731 7.18 9.84 -11.50
C LEU A 731 7.10 9.86 -13.03
N ARG A 732 7.78 8.95 -13.72
CA ARG A 732 7.66 8.81 -15.19
C ARG A 732 6.25 8.40 -15.62
N ASP A 733 5.59 7.55 -14.84
CA ASP A 733 4.20 7.19 -15.08
C ASP A 733 3.27 8.40 -14.90
N GLU A 734 3.50 9.22 -13.88
CA GLU A 734 2.77 10.48 -13.68
C GLU A 734 3.02 11.47 -14.83
N ILE A 735 4.27 11.61 -15.29
CA ILE A 735 4.63 12.43 -16.45
C ILE A 735 3.89 11.93 -17.70
N ALA A 736 3.86 10.61 -17.95
CA ALA A 736 3.16 10.03 -19.09
C ALA A 736 1.64 10.26 -19.02
N ALA A 737 1.05 10.12 -17.84
CA ALA A 737 -0.36 10.46 -17.63
C ALA A 737 -0.64 11.94 -17.89
N LYS A 738 0.24 12.83 -17.39
CA LYS A 738 0.12 14.28 -17.60
C LYS A 738 0.25 14.66 -19.07
N ARG A 739 1.20 14.06 -19.81
CA ARG A 739 1.35 14.19 -21.28
C ARG A 739 0.04 13.87 -22.02
N ALA A 740 -0.57 12.73 -21.69
CA ALA A 740 -1.85 12.35 -22.28
C ALA A 740 -2.97 13.35 -21.95
N MET A 741 -3.02 13.87 -20.72
CA MET A 741 -4.02 14.86 -20.30
C MET A 741 -3.89 16.21 -21.01
N VAL A 742 -2.65 16.67 -21.25
CA VAL A 742 -2.38 17.97 -21.91
C VAL A 742 -2.21 17.86 -23.43
N GLY A 743 -2.28 16.65 -23.99
CA GLY A 743 -2.26 16.38 -25.43
C GLY A 743 -0.89 16.52 -26.09
N VAL A 744 0.19 16.10 -25.40
CA VAL A 744 1.59 16.29 -25.87
C VAL A 744 2.46 15.05 -25.77
#